data_AF-A0A6J2PCS7-F1
#
_entry.id   AF-A0A6J2PCS7-F1
#
_cell.length_a   1.000
_cell.length_b   1.000
_cell.length_c   1.000
_cell.angle_alpha   90.00
_cell.angle_beta   90.00
_cell.angle_gamma   90.00
#
_symmetry.space_group_name_H-M   'P 1'
#
loop_
_entity.id
_entity.type
_entity.pdbx_description
1 polymer ?
#
loop_
_entity_poly.entity_id
_entity_poly.type
_entity_poly.pdbx_seq_one_letter_code
_entity_poly.pdbx_strand_id
1 'polypeptide(L)'
;MLTHFRFFTILAFHVFLQEKVDLAVIEVGIGGAYDCTNIISQGFLPSVKQPEDAMVMLRSRAKEMSCPLWVCPELEDYQEDCGPFHLGLAGQHQRSNASLALQLSHTWLQRRCLPADKSFPFTSVDNTGVLQMTAFKPSPIMVKVDLWPEFCCSMPQERETQQPCLNNWCSTPHEHVRVAARLGKNYSTKTAPQIPGMEYQDAIYTLKTLQTSLGDSTLEKVQENYQLQLQAMRGFLERAGLTVEELDQLNIIHVTGTKGKGSTCAFTEQILRSHGFRTGFYSSPHLVQVRERIRINGQPIGEELFTKYFWQVYGRLDETKNAHGGTMLTHFRFFTILAFHVFLQEKVDLAVIEVGIGGTYDCTNIIRKPWVCGIASLGIDHTQILGDTIEKIAWHKGGIFKPGVPAFTVKQPEDAMVMLRSRAKEMSCPLWVCPELDDYQEDCRPFCLGLAGQHQRSNASLALQLSHTWLQRRCLPADKSFPFTSVDNTGVLQMTAFKPSPIMVKGLADTEWPGRNQTLKHGAVTYFLDGAHTMRSMQACVHWFSDTAAQHERNSSGPVARVLLFNATGERDAAALLKQLVPCHFDFAVFCPSIPEAMASCNADQQNMLTRCLDNERSWHLHNSLGNNNKGTQLLIEGSRQLVAEKKTDTLVFPCILSALQWITQGRDSELADPAQRVLPVKASVVAKAAPLCDAAEIHILITGSLYLVGGALKHLDTASYK
;
A
#
# COMPACT_ATOMS: atom_id res chain seq x y z
N MET A 1 8.33 -2.99 59.43
CA MET A 1 8.35 -4.47 59.39
C MET A 1 8.20 -4.88 57.94
N LEU A 2 9.22 -5.58 57.43
CA LEU A 2 9.25 -6.57 56.34
C LEU A 2 8.36 -6.30 55.10
N THR A 3 8.86 -6.31 53.86
CA THR A 3 9.96 -7.12 53.34
C THR A 3 10.54 -6.49 52.07
N HIS A 4 11.86 -6.57 51.92
CA HIS A 4 12.56 -6.35 50.65
C HIS A 4 11.95 -7.21 49.53
N PHE A 5 11.41 -6.59 48.49
CA PHE A 5 11.15 -7.30 47.23
C PHE A 5 12.46 -7.34 46.45
N ARG A 6 13.18 -8.47 46.53
CA ARG A 6 14.30 -8.78 45.63
C ARG A 6 13.71 -9.14 44.26
N PHE A 7 14.03 -8.36 43.24
CA PHE A 7 13.77 -8.73 41.85
C PHE A 7 14.91 -9.64 41.37
N PHE A 8 14.59 -10.89 41.05
CA PHE A 8 15.55 -11.83 40.47
C PHE A 8 15.47 -11.78 38.95
N THR A 9 16.59 -11.49 38.29
CA THR A 9 16.72 -11.70 36.84
C THR A 9 17.36 -13.07 36.62
N ILE A 10 16.67 -13.94 35.88
CA ILE A 10 17.02 -15.36 35.76
C ILE A 10 17.35 -15.71 34.31
N LEU A 11 18.47 -16.42 34.12
CA LEU A 11 18.92 -16.92 32.83
C LEU A 11 18.85 -18.45 32.78
N ALA A 12 18.24 -19.03 31.74
CA ALA A 12 18.21 -20.47 31.50
C ALA A 12 19.02 -20.82 30.25
N PHE A 13 19.98 -21.76 30.36
CA PHE A 13 20.86 -22.18 29.26
C PHE A 13 20.57 -23.62 28.81
N HIS A 14 20.02 -23.83 27.62
CA HIS A 14 19.94 -25.17 27.03
C HIS A 14 21.04 -25.36 25.97
N VAL A 15 21.83 -26.44 26.09
CA VAL A 15 22.92 -26.76 25.14
C VAL A 15 22.42 -27.86 24.20
N PHE A 16 22.01 -27.50 22.98
CA PHE A 16 21.81 -28.47 21.91
C PHE A 16 23.09 -28.60 21.08
N LEU A 17 23.79 -29.71 21.25
CA LEU A 17 24.71 -30.21 20.24
C LEU A 17 23.87 -30.68 19.03
N GLN A 18 23.51 -29.75 18.13
CA GLN A 18 23.54 -29.93 16.66
C GLN A 18 22.74 -28.92 15.82
N GLU A 19 21.93 -28.01 16.36
CA GLU A 19 21.26 -27.00 15.53
C GLU A 19 21.34 -25.59 16.14
N LYS A 20 21.72 -24.61 15.30
CA LYS A 20 22.06 -23.23 15.64
C LYS A 20 20.85 -22.44 16.15
N VAL A 21 20.60 -22.48 17.46
CA VAL A 21 19.72 -21.52 18.15
C VAL A 21 20.48 -20.91 19.32
N ASP A 22 20.76 -19.60 19.24
CA ASP A 22 21.46 -18.86 20.29
C ASP A 22 20.44 -18.14 21.20
N LEU A 23 20.35 -18.62 22.45
CA LEU A 23 19.81 -17.92 23.63
C LEU A 23 18.27 -17.73 23.73
N ALA A 24 17.69 -18.09 24.88
CA ALA A 24 16.32 -17.72 25.26
C ALA A 24 16.34 -16.91 26.57
N VAL A 25 15.68 -15.75 26.58
CA VAL A 25 15.60 -14.84 27.75
C VAL A 25 14.15 -14.78 28.21
N ILE A 26 13.90 -14.93 29.52
CA ILE A 26 12.56 -14.86 30.13
C ILE A 26 12.56 -13.75 31.17
N GLU A 27 11.76 -12.69 30.96
CA GLU A 27 11.54 -11.60 31.92
C GLU A 27 10.24 -11.88 32.70
N VAL A 28 10.29 -11.93 34.04
CA VAL A 28 9.11 -12.14 34.89
C VAL A 28 8.94 -10.93 35.81
N GLY A 29 8.02 -10.02 35.45
CA GLY A 29 7.64 -8.87 36.27
C GLY A 29 6.43 -9.17 37.16
N ILE A 30 6.50 -8.84 38.46
CA ILE A 30 5.36 -8.94 39.39
C ILE A 30 4.90 -7.52 39.79
N GLY A 31 3.80 -7.08 39.17
CA GLY A 31 2.84 -6.09 39.71
C GLY A 31 3.08 -4.59 39.47
N GLY A 32 2.24 -3.98 38.61
CA GLY A 32 2.00 -2.54 38.59
C GLY A 32 1.59 -1.94 37.23
N ALA A 33 0.30 -2.03 36.88
CA ALA A 33 -0.41 -1.20 35.88
C ALA A 33 0.31 -0.85 34.56
N TYR A 34 0.82 -1.85 33.84
CA TYR A 34 0.90 -1.83 32.38
C TYR A 34 0.53 -3.22 31.87
N ASP A 35 -0.25 -3.26 30.80
CA ASP A 35 -1.01 -4.41 30.29
C ASP A 35 -0.08 -5.51 29.74
N CYS A 36 0.15 -6.56 30.53
CA CYS A 36 0.82 -7.79 30.09
C CYS A 36 -0.17 -8.72 29.39
N THR A 37 -0.66 -8.37 28.20
CA THR A 37 -1.65 -9.17 27.46
C THR A 37 -1.07 -10.11 26.40
N ASN A 38 0.24 -10.19 26.19
CA ASN A 38 0.82 -11.05 25.13
C ASN A 38 1.54 -12.33 25.59
N ILE A 39 1.60 -12.65 26.88
CA ILE A 39 2.21 -13.91 27.37
C ILE A 39 1.20 -14.82 28.08
N ILE A 40 0.03 -14.30 28.48
CA ILE A 40 -1.03 -15.08 29.13
C ILE A 40 -1.95 -15.81 28.13
N SER A 41 -1.98 -15.39 26.86
CA SER A 41 -2.86 -15.97 25.82
C SER A 41 -2.43 -17.33 25.27
N GLN A 42 -1.23 -17.82 25.59
CA GLN A 42 -0.76 -19.16 25.19
C GLN A 42 -0.79 -20.22 26.31
N GLY A 43 -1.32 -19.90 27.49
CA GLY A 43 -1.52 -20.89 28.57
C GLY A 43 -0.23 -21.40 29.23
N PHE A 44 0.89 -20.67 29.14
CA PHE A 44 2.21 -21.17 29.53
C PHE A 44 2.66 -20.92 30.98
N LEU A 45 1.99 -20.08 31.77
CA LEU A 45 2.22 -19.96 33.23
C LEU A 45 0.92 -19.49 33.95
N PRO A 46 0.53 -20.06 35.11
CA PRO A 46 -0.53 -19.51 35.94
C PRO A 46 -0.13 -18.14 36.52
N SER A 47 -1.10 -17.28 36.85
CA SER A 47 -0.84 -15.99 37.47
C SER A 47 -0.05 -16.15 38.78
N VAL A 48 1.21 -15.72 38.80
CA VAL A 48 2.07 -15.80 39.98
C VAL A 48 1.84 -14.57 40.84
N LYS A 49 1.39 -14.76 42.09
CA LYS A 49 1.08 -13.65 43.01
C LYS A 49 2.25 -13.27 43.92
N GLN A 50 3.26 -14.13 44.08
CA GLN A 50 4.44 -13.86 44.91
C GLN A 50 5.76 -14.26 44.21
N PRO A 51 6.88 -13.51 44.43
CA PRO A 51 8.17 -13.78 43.78
C PRO A 51 8.76 -15.17 44.10
N GLU A 52 8.46 -15.69 45.28
CA GLU A 52 9.00 -16.96 45.76
C GLU A 52 8.43 -18.15 44.95
N ASP A 53 7.19 -18.02 44.48
CA ASP A 53 6.52 -19.00 43.62
C ASP A 53 7.10 -18.99 42.18
N ALA A 54 7.57 -17.84 41.68
CA ALA A 54 8.20 -17.73 40.36
C ALA A 54 9.55 -18.46 40.32
N MET A 55 10.36 -18.32 41.37
CA MET A 55 11.64 -19.04 41.51
C MET A 55 11.44 -20.56 41.56
N VAL A 56 10.40 -21.03 42.27
CA VAL A 56 10.08 -22.46 42.36
C VAL A 56 9.67 -23.02 40.98
N MET A 57 8.84 -22.29 40.22
CA MET A 57 8.45 -22.70 38.86
C MET A 57 9.64 -22.71 37.90
N LEU A 58 10.49 -21.68 37.92
CA LEU A 58 11.66 -21.60 37.04
C LEU A 58 12.70 -22.69 37.37
N ARG A 59 12.86 -23.06 38.65
CA ARG A 59 13.65 -24.23 39.06
C ARG A 59 13.06 -25.54 38.56
N SER A 60 11.75 -25.73 38.70
CA SER A 60 11.07 -26.93 38.20
C SER A 60 11.27 -27.09 36.69
N ARG A 61 11.14 -25.99 35.94
CA ARG A 61 11.29 -26.00 34.49
C ARG A 61 12.74 -26.19 34.05
N ALA A 62 13.69 -25.55 34.74
CA ALA A 62 15.12 -25.75 34.49
C ALA A 62 15.52 -27.22 34.70
N LYS A 63 14.95 -27.86 35.73
CA LYS A 63 15.11 -29.29 35.99
C LYS A 63 14.49 -30.17 34.90
N GLU A 64 13.28 -29.86 34.42
CA GLU A 64 12.64 -30.55 33.28
C GLU A 64 13.46 -30.43 31.99
N MET A 65 14.06 -29.26 31.76
CA MET A 65 14.87 -28.97 30.57
C MET A 65 16.34 -29.38 30.73
N SER A 66 16.72 -30.00 31.85
CA SER A 66 18.12 -30.34 32.18
C SER A 66 19.10 -29.19 31.96
N CYS A 67 18.68 -27.96 32.27
CA CYS A 67 19.50 -26.75 32.13
C CYS A 67 19.80 -26.12 33.50
N PRO A 68 21.01 -25.56 33.69
CA PRO A 68 21.32 -24.79 34.89
C PRO A 68 20.57 -23.45 34.88
N LEU A 69 20.07 -23.06 36.06
CA LEU A 69 19.42 -21.78 36.30
C LEU A 69 20.40 -20.81 36.98
N TRP A 70 20.56 -19.63 36.39
CA TRP A 70 21.55 -18.64 36.84
C TRP A 70 20.90 -17.36 37.32
N VAL A 71 21.46 -16.78 38.38
CA VAL A 71 21.09 -15.45 38.89
C VAL A 71 22.26 -14.50 38.68
N CYS A 72 21.97 -13.34 38.09
CA CYS A 72 22.95 -12.28 37.88
C CYS A 72 23.24 -11.52 39.18
N PRO A 73 24.47 -11.01 39.38
CA PRO A 73 24.79 -10.15 40.52
C PRO A 73 24.08 -8.79 40.39
N GLU A 74 24.05 -8.02 41.48
CA GLU A 74 23.48 -6.66 41.42
C GLU A 74 24.42 -5.73 40.63
N LEU A 75 23.89 -4.64 40.06
CA LEU A 75 24.69 -3.75 39.22
C LEU A 75 25.83 -3.09 40.00
N GLU A 76 25.62 -2.93 41.31
CA GLU A 76 26.56 -2.40 42.28
C GLU A 76 27.73 -3.34 42.59
N ASP A 77 27.62 -4.64 42.26
CA ASP A 77 28.68 -5.64 42.45
C ASP A 77 29.77 -5.55 41.35
N TYR A 78 29.53 -4.80 40.27
CA TYR A 78 30.53 -4.55 39.22
C TYR A 78 31.41 -3.35 39.61
N GLN A 79 32.73 -3.43 39.35
CA GLN A 79 33.71 -2.38 39.72
C GLN A 79 34.40 -1.79 38.48
N GLU A 80 34.67 -0.49 38.48
CA GLU A 80 35.58 0.17 37.52
C GLU A 80 36.96 0.45 38.12
N ASP A 81 37.94 0.80 37.28
CA ASP A 81 39.30 1.20 37.72
C ASP A 81 39.34 2.40 38.69
N CYS A 82 38.25 3.18 38.78
CA CYS A 82 38.19 4.42 39.58
C CYS A 82 37.04 4.48 40.61
N GLY A 83 36.36 3.36 40.92
CA GLY A 83 35.29 3.34 41.93
C GLY A 83 34.11 2.42 41.57
N PRO A 84 33.02 2.46 42.37
CA PRO A 84 31.80 1.68 42.11
C PRO A 84 31.17 2.04 40.76
N PHE A 85 30.70 1.02 40.04
CA PHE A 85 30.10 1.16 38.71
C PHE A 85 28.75 1.88 38.81
N HIS A 86 28.66 3.10 38.28
CA HIS A 86 27.47 3.96 38.38
C HIS A 86 26.89 4.29 37.00
N LEU A 87 25.84 3.57 36.60
CA LEU A 87 24.91 4.05 35.57
C LEU A 87 23.86 4.96 36.24
N GLY A 88 23.60 6.13 35.65
CA GLY A 88 22.60 7.10 36.12
C GLY A 88 21.14 6.64 35.97
N LEU A 89 20.84 5.40 36.36
CA LEU A 89 19.53 4.76 36.26
C LEU A 89 18.77 4.94 37.57
N ALA A 90 17.61 5.61 37.48
CA ALA A 90 16.79 5.98 38.62
C ALA A 90 15.89 4.82 39.12
N GLY A 91 15.60 3.82 38.28
CA GLY A 91 14.71 2.70 38.62
C GLY A 91 15.43 1.37 38.85
N GLN A 92 15.03 0.61 39.90
CA GLN A 92 15.62 -0.70 40.23
C GLN A 92 15.46 -1.72 39.08
N HIS A 93 14.34 -1.68 38.34
CA HIS A 93 14.14 -2.49 37.13
C HIS A 93 15.18 -2.21 36.03
N GLN A 94 15.51 -0.92 35.83
CA GLN A 94 16.51 -0.53 34.84
C GLN A 94 17.90 -1.02 35.24
N ARG A 95 18.22 -1.04 36.55
CA ARG A 95 19.48 -1.57 37.07
C ARG A 95 19.59 -3.09 36.92
N SER A 96 18.52 -3.83 37.23
CA SER A 96 18.47 -5.28 37.03
C SER A 96 18.65 -5.65 35.55
N ASN A 97 18.00 -4.94 34.64
CA ASN A 97 18.14 -5.18 33.19
C ASN A 97 19.52 -4.79 32.66
N ALA A 98 20.14 -3.74 33.21
CA ALA A 98 21.52 -3.38 32.90
C ALA A 98 22.51 -4.46 33.36
N SER A 99 22.34 -5.02 34.56
CA SER A 99 23.18 -6.13 35.05
C SER A 99 23.05 -7.36 34.14
N LEU A 100 21.82 -7.71 33.73
CA LEU A 100 21.59 -8.80 32.79
C LEU A 100 22.28 -8.56 31.43
N ALA A 101 22.13 -7.35 30.89
CA ALA A 101 22.74 -6.98 29.61
C ALA A 101 24.28 -7.07 29.65
N LEU A 102 24.90 -6.63 30.75
CA LEU A 102 26.34 -6.75 30.97
C LEU A 102 26.77 -8.22 31.01
N GLN A 103 26.05 -9.05 31.77
CA GLN A 103 26.39 -10.45 31.93
C GLN A 103 26.19 -11.25 30.63
N LEU A 104 25.15 -10.94 29.85
CA LEU A 104 24.92 -11.53 28.53
C LEU A 104 26.00 -11.13 27.53
N SER A 105 26.34 -9.84 27.48
CA SER A 105 27.38 -9.32 26.58
C SER A 105 28.73 -9.93 26.88
N HIS A 106 29.10 -10.02 28.16
CA HIS A 106 30.36 -10.62 28.59
C HIS A 106 30.39 -12.14 28.33
N THR A 107 29.31 -12.86 28.60
CA THR A 107 29.22 -14.31 28.33
C THR A 107 29.31 -14.59 26.82
N TRP A 108 28.67 -13.77 26.00
CA TRP A 108 28.74 -13.87 24.53
C TRP A 108 30.14 -13.59 24.00
N LEU A 109 30.82 -12.54 24.51
CA LEU A 109 32.21 -12.22 24.16
C LEU A 109 33.17 -13.33 24.60
N GLN A 110 33.01 -13.88 25.81
CA GLN A 110 33.85 -14.99 26.29
C GLN A 110 33.65 -16.26 25.45
N ARG A 111 32.42 -16.58 25.03
CA ARG A 111 32.15 -17.74 24.15
C ARG A 111 32.78 -17.62 22.76
N ARG A 112 32.92 -16.40 22.21
CA ARG A 112 33.60 -16.19 20.91
C ARG A 112 35.13 -16.22 21.02
N CYS A 113 35.68 -15.98 22.21
CA CYS A 113 37.12 -15.77 22.40
C CYS A 113 37.83 -16.93 23.15
N LEU A 114 37.10 -17.91 23.69
CA LEU A 114 37.68 -19.05 24.41
C LEU A 114 37.62 -20.35 23.59
N PRO A 115 38.67 -21.21 23.63
CA PRO A 115 38.59 -22.58 23.13
C PRO A 115 37.55 -23.40 23.90
N ALA A 116 36.93 -24.38 23.24
CA ALA A 116 35.74 -25.12 23.72
C ALA A 116 35.89 -25.86 25.07
N ASP A 117 37.10 -26.02 25.61
CA ASP A 117 37.39 -26.90 26.75
C ASP A 117 37.65 -26.17 28.09
N LYS A 118 37.32 -24.88 28.23
CA LYS A 118 37.43 -24.17 29.52
C LYS A 118 36.06 -23.89 30.15
N SER A 119 35.87 -24.33 31.40
CA SER A 119 34.73 -23.96 32.23
C SER A 119 34.83 -22.51 32.71
N PHE A 120 33.68 -21.83 32.82
CA PHE A 120 33.58 -20.47 33.35
C PHE A 120 33.98 -20.44 34.84
N PRO A 121 34.58 -19.34 35.35
CA PRO A 121 34.85 -19.19 36.77
C PRO A 121 33.54 -18.94 37.54
N PHE A 122 33.32 -19.67 38.65
CA PHE A 122 32.10 -19.58 39.47
C PHE A 122 32.42 -19.48 40.96
N THR A 123 31.60 -18.73 41.69
CA THR A 123 31.67 -18.56 43.15
C THR A 123 30.44 -19.19 43.82
N SER A 124 30.56 -20.48 44.15
CA SER A 124 29.65 -21.30 44.98
C SER A 124 28.30 -21.76 44.38
N VAL A 125 27.92 -22.99 44.74
CA VAL A 125 26.61 -23.60 44.52
C VAL A 125 25.83 -23.43 45.83
N ASP A 126 24.72 -22.71 45.82
CA ASP A 126 23.81 -22.76 46.97
C ASP A 126 23.06 -24.11 46.96
N ASN A 127 22.73 -24.65 48.14
CA ASN A 127 22.08 -25.96 48.34
C ASN A 127 20.69 -26.08 47.67
N THR A 128 20.27 -25.06 46.93
CA THR A 128 18.99 -24.92 46.25
C THR A 128 19.05 -25.15 44.73
N GLY A 129 20.24 -25.48 44.17
CA GLY A 129 20.40 -25.82 42.74
C GLY A 129 20.39 -24.64 41.78
N VAL A 130 20.56 -23.42 42.31
CA VAL A 130 20.73 -22.17 41.54
C VAL A 130 22.19 -21.77 41.59
N LEU A 131 22.74 -21.36 40.44
CA LEU A 131 24.13 -20.94 40.34
C LEU A 131 24.23 -19.42 40.29
N GLN A 132 25.08 -18.85 41.13
CA GLN A 132 25.32 -17.41 41.17
C GLN A 132 26.46 -17.05 40.21
N MET A 133 26.20 -16.09 39.32
CA MET A 133 27.23 -15.59 38.43
C MET A 133 28.13 -14.59 39.16
N THR A 134 29.44 -14.69 38.95
CA THR A 134 30.41 -13.77 39.53
C THR A 134 30.43 -12.48 38.72
N ALA A 135 30.37 -11.34 39.41
CA ALA A 135 30.57 -10.04 38.78
C ALA A 135 31.99 -9.96 38.19
N PHE A 136 32.13 -9.22 37.09
CA PHE A 136 33.41 -9.04 36.41
C PHE A 136 33.72 -7.56 36.25
N LYS A 137 34.96 -7.24 35.91
CA LYS A 137 35.37 -5.87 35.61
C LYS A 137 35.04 -5.54 34.14
N PRO A 138 34.10 -4.63 33.84
CA PRO A 138 33.77 -4.33 32.46
C PRO A 138 34.95 -3.66 31.73
N SER A 139 35.25 -4.08 30.50
CA SER A 139 36.24 -3.39 29.67
C SER A 139 35.67 -2.05 29.18
N PRO A 140 36.51 -1.03 28.91
CA PRO A 140 36.05 0.27 28.38
C PRO A 140 35.26 0.15 27.06
N ILE A 141 35.46 -0.96 26.34
CA ILE A 141 34.74 -1.29 25.09
C ILE A 141 33.30 -1.75 25.38
N MET A 142 33.07 -2.48 26.48
CA MET A 142 31.71 -2.86 26.91
C MET A 142 30.95 -1.67 27.49
N VAL A 143 31.65 -0.73 28.14
CA VAL A 143 31.07 0.53 28.65
C VAL A 143 30.67 1.48 27.51
N LYS A 144 31.27 1.33 26.33
CA LYS A 144 30.92 2.08 25.09
C LYS A 144 29.83 1.43 24.25
N VAL A 145 29.24 0.31 24.68
CA VAL A 145 27.96 -0.15 24.11
C VAL A 145 26.86 0.70 24.77
N ASP A 146 26.87 1.99 24.44
CA ASP A 146 25.71 2.82 24.65
C ASP A 146 24.56 2.15 23.92
N LEU A 147 23.51 1.88 24.70
CA LEU A 147 22.15 1.73 24.23
C LEU A 147 21.85 2.94 23.32
N TRP A 148 22.11 2.79 22.03
CA TRP A 148 22.21 3.92 21.11
C TRP A 148 20.86 4.23 20.44
N PRO A 149 20.27 5.38 20.77
CA PRO A 149 19.71 6.29 19.80
C PRO A 149 20.83 7.19 19.24
N GLU A 150 21.23 6.89 18.00
CA GLU A 150 21.70 7.78 16.92
C GLU A 150 22.72 8.95 17.11
N PHE A 151 23.76 8.87 16.26
CA PHE A 151 24.44 9.91 15.44
C PHE A 151 25.76 10.61 15.85
N CYS A 152 26.56 10.79 14.78
CA CYS A 152 27.52 11.85 14.47
C CYS A 152 29.03 11.67 14.72
N CYS A 153 29.70 11.43 13.59
CA CYS A 153 31.11 11.64 13.31
C CYS A 153 31.51 13.13 13.43
N SER A 154 32.63 13.39 14.11
CA SER A 154 33.55 14.47 13.78
C SER A 154 34.97 14.01 14.13
N MET A 155 35.83 13.89 13.13
CA MET A 155 37.28 13.65 13.30
C MET A 155 38.05 14.88 12.81
N PRO A 156 39.07 15.35 13.53
CA PRO A 156 40.12 16.18 12.97
C PRO A 156 41.21 15.29 12.32
N GLN A 157 41.67 15.69 11.14
CA GLN A 157 42.88 15.18 10.49
C GLN A 157 44.12 15.91 11.02
N GLU A 158 45.18 15.15 11.31
CA GLU A 158 46.55 15.65 11.35
C GLU A 158 47.31 15.33 10.06
N ARG A 159 48.24 16.23 9.77
CA ARG A 159 48.97 16.43 8.52
C ARG A 159 50.15 15.46 8.40
N GLU A 160 50.48 15.09 7.17
CA GLU A 160 51.86 15.18 6.71
C GLU A 160 51.93 15.44 5.20
N THR A 161 52.89 16.28 4.84
CA THR A 161 53.06 17.05 3.61
C THR A 161 54.01 16.38 2.61
N GLN A 162 53.75 16.54 1.30
CA GLN A 162 54.65 17.16 0.28
C GLN A 162 54.23 16.83 -1.18
N GLN A 163 53.43 17.73 -1.79
CA GLN A 163 53.70 18.61 -2.96
C GLN A 163 54.62 18.17 -4.16
N PRO A 164 54.55 18.84 -5.34
CA PRO A 164 53.54 18.68 -6.41
C PRO A 164 54.17 18.55 -7.83
N CYS A 165 53.36 18.34 -8.89
CA CYS A 165 53.72 18.76 -10.25
C CYS A 165 52.49 19.24 -11.04
N LEU A 166 52.69 20.38 -11.70
CA LEU A 166 51.76 21.21 -12.47
C LEU A 166 51.54 20.68 -13.91
N ASN A 167 50.36 20.96 -14.48
CA ASN A 167 50.12 21.69 -15.74
C ASN A 167 48.74 21.27 -16.33
N ASN A 168 47.74 22.16 -16.44
CA ASN A 168 47.51 23.22 -17.45
C ASN A 168 46.90 22.72 -18.79
N TRP A 169 45.76 23.35 -19.17
CA TRP A 169 45.23 23.69 -20.52
C TRP A 169 43.94 23.01 -21.06
N CYS A 170 42.90 23.87 -21.14
CA CYS A 170 42.09 24.28 -22.30
C CYS A 170 41.47 23.30 -23.33
N SER A 171 40.24 23.68 -23.71
CA SER A 171 39.56 23.62 -25.03
C SER A 171 38.95 22.31 -25.55
N THR A 172 37.64 22.37 -25.83
CA THR A 172 36.83 21.52 -26.73
C THR A 172 37.20 21.75 -28.21
N PRO A 173 36.57 21.07 -29.20
CA PRO A 173 36.12 19.67 -29.30
C PRO A 173 36.69 18.99 -30.58
N HIS A 174 36.73 17.66 -30.69
CA HIS A 174 36.61 16.97 -31.99
C HIS A 174 36.24 15.49 -31.84
N GLU A 175 35.34 15.07 -32.73
CA GLU A 175 34.98 13.70 -33.05
C GLU A 175 36.21 12.81 -33.29
N HIS A 176 36.22 11.61 -32.73
CA HIS A 176 36.74 10.43 -33.44
C HIS A 176 36.16 9.14 -32.85
N VAL A 177 35.41 8.46 -33.71
CA VAL A 177 35.09 7.03 -33.67
C VAL A 177 36.38 6.22 -33.50
N ARG A 178 36.44 5.32 -32.51
CA ARG A 178 37.08 3.99 -32.66
C ARG A 178 36.73 3.02 -31.52
N VAL A 179 36.01 1.96 -31.91
CA VAL A 179 36.26 0.54 -31.62
C VAL A 179 36.49 0.17 -30.14
N ALA A 180 35.42 -0.27 -29.48
CA ALA A 180 35.50 -1.12 -28.30
C ALA A 180 35.20 -2.58 -28.68
N ALA A 181 36.05 -3.47 -28.18
CA ALA A 181 36.10 -4.89 -28.48
C ALA A 181 34.78 -5.62 -28.16
N ARG A 182 34.31 -6.42 -29.13
CA ARG A 182 33.21 -7.37 -28.99
C ARG A 182 33.63 -8.52 -28.08
N LEU A 183 33.05 -8.60 -26.88
CA LEU A 183 32.77 -9.88 -26.23
C LEU A 183 31.33 -10.24 -26.58
N GLY A 184 31.17 -11.10 -27.59
CA GLY A 184 29.87 -11.52 -28.09
C GLY A 184 29.13 -12.40 -27.09
N LYS A 185 27.99 -11.90 -26.58
CA LYS A 185 26.85 -12.76 -26.24
C LYS A 185 25.88 -12.67 -27.41
N ASN A 186 25.78 -13.77 -28.18
CA ASN A 186 24.83 -13.90 -29.27
C ASN A 186 23.40 -13.86 -28.72
N TYR A 187 22.71 -12.73 -28.89
CA TYR A 187 21.26 -12.67 -28.73
C TYR A 187 20.63 -13.04 -30.07
N SER A 188 20.04 -14.24 -30.11
CA SER A 188 19.27 -14.75 -31.24
C SER A 188 18.04 -13.87 -31.48
N THR A 189 17.93 -13.30 -32.68
CA THR A 189 16.74 -12.58 -33.20
C THR A 189 15.76 -13.53 -33.91
N LYS A 190 15.69 -14.81 -33.50
CA LYS A 190 14.63 -15.70 -34.00
C LYS A 190 13.33 -15.42 -33.28
N THR A 191 12.27 -15.19 -34.05
CA THR A 191 10.88 -15.28 -33.60
C THR A 191 10.71 -16.54 -32.74
N ALA A 192 10.18 -16.37 -31.54
CA ALA A 192 10.01 -17.47 -30.60
C ALA A 192 9.11 -18.55 -31.24
N PRO A 193 9.46 -19.84 -31.16
CA PRO A 193 8.57 -20.90 -31.62
C PRO A 193 7.27 -20.84 -30.81
N GLN A 194 6.14 -20.77 -31.50
CA GLN A 194 4.83 -20.92 -30.85
C GLN A 194 4.70 -22.37 -30.38
N ILE A 195 4.83 -22.56 -29.07
CA ILE A 195 4.55 -23.83 -28.42
C ILE A 195 3.03 -23.91 -28.23
N PRO A 196 2.36 -25.01 -28.62
CA PRO A 196 0.93 -25.19 -28.33
C PRO A 196 0.67 -25.04 -26.83
N GLY A 197 -0.28 -24.16 -26.43
CA GLY A 197 -0.61 -23.90 -25.02
C GLY A 197 0.07 -22.69 -24.37
N MET A 198 0.58 -21.74 -25.17
CA MET A 198 1.21 -20.50 -24.69
C MET A 198 0.62 -19.23 -25.32
N GLU A 199 -0.65 -19.27 -25.70
CA GLU A 199 -1.35 -18.08 -26.21
C GLU A 199 -1.78 -17.14 -25.08
N TYR A 200 -2.30 -15.96 -25.44
CA TYR A 200 -2.79 -14.98 -24.47
C TYR A 200 -3.88 -15.57 -23.56
N GLN A 201 -4.83 -16.32 -24.13
CA GLN A 201 -5.89 -16.95 -23.34
C GLN A 201 -5.36 -17.99 -22.34
N ASP A 202 -4.32 -18.75 -22.72
CA ASP A 202 -3.64 -19.69 -21.82
C ASP A 202 -2.93 -18.96 -20.68
N ALA A 203 -2.31 -17.81 -20.97
CA ALA A 203 -1.69 -16.96 -19.96
C ALA A 203 -2.75 -16.43 -18.97
N ILE A 204 -3.91 -15.99 -19.46
CA ILE A 204 -5.03 -15.55 -18.61
C ILE A 204 -5.58 -16.69 -17.77
N TYR A 205 -5.74 -17.89 -18.35
CA TYR A 205 -6.22 -19.07 -17.61
C TYR A 205 -5.23 -19.48 -16.52
N THR A 206 -3.95 -19.59 -16.86
CA THR A 206 -2.86 -19.88 -15.91
C THR A 206 -2.78 -18.83 -14.82
N LEU A 207 -2.93 -17.55 -15.16
CA LEU A 207 -2.93 -16.48 -14.18
C LEU A 207 -4.08 -16.62 -13.16
N LYS A 208 -5.26 -17.08 -13.60
CA LYS A 208 -6.39 -17.34 -12.69
C LYS A 208 -6.10 -18.48 -11.71
N THR A 209 -5.29 -19.47 -12.07
CA THR A 209 -4.92 -20.55 -11.12
C THR A 209 -4.02 -20.03 -9.99
N LEU A 210 -3.33 -18.91 -10.19
CA LEU A 210 -2.56 -18.21 -9.14
C LEU A 210 -3.45 -17.40 -8.18
N GLN A 211 -4.75 -17.28 -8.46
CA GLN A 211 -5.71 -16.68 -7.54
C GLN A 211 -6.07 -17.72 -6.48
N THR A 212 -5.47 -17.61 -5.30
CA THR A 212 -5.99 -18.30 -4.12
C THR A 212 -7.35 -17.72 -3.77
N SER A 213 -8.38 -18.56 -3.59
CA SER A 213 -9.65 -18.14 -3.00
C SER A 213 -9.34 -17.38 -1.71
N LEU A 214 -9.77 -16.12 -1.62
CA LEU A 214 -9.60 -15.22 -0.48
C LEU A 214 -10.35 -15.68 0.78
N GLY A 215 -10.57 -16.99 0.95
CA GLY A 215 -11.53 -17.57 1.87
C GLY A 215 -11.00 -18.69 2.77
N ASP A 216 -9.69 -18.84 2.97
CA ASP A 216 -9.18 -19.85 3.90
C ASP A 216 -8.24 -19.27 4.98
N SER A 217 -8.85 -18.92 6.11
CA SER A 217 -8.46 -19.35 7.46
C SER A 217 -6.97 -19.33 7.89
N THR A 218 -6.14 -18.44 7.33
CA THR A 218 -4.75 -18.23 7.78
C THR A 218 -4.42 -16.80 8.20
N LEU A 219 -5.39 -15.91 8.34
CA LEU A 219 -5.12 -14.53 8.79
C LEU A 219 -4.64 -14.45 10.25
N GLU A 220 -4.99 -15.43 11.10
CA GLU A 220 -4.58 -15.45 12.51
C GLU A 220 -3.13 -15.94 12.73
N LYS A 221 -2.50 -16.59 11.74
CA LYS A 221 -1.10 -17.08 11.84
C LYS A 221 -0.07 -16.21 11.10
N VAL A 222 -0.51 -15.11 10.48
CA VAL A 222 0.35 -14.32 9.57
C VAL A 222 1.12 -13.20 10.26
N GLN A 223 0.75 -12.80 11.48
CA GLN A 223 1.44 -11.72 12.21
C GLN A 223 2.90 -12.05 12.55
N GLU A 224 3.27 -13.31 12.74
CA GLU A 224 4.63 -13.72 13.12
C GLU A 224 5.65 -13.78 11.95
N ASN A 225 5.27 -13.60 10.67
CA ASN A 225 6.18 -13.89 9.56
C ASN A 225 6.20 -12.92 8.36
N TYR A 226 5.79 -11.66 8.54
CA TYR A 226 5.80 -10.69 7.44
C TYR A 226 7.20 -10.37 6.88
N GLN A 227 8.25 -10.44 7.69
CA GLN A 227 9.63 -10.25 7.22
C GLN A 227 10.09 -11.41 6.31
N LEU A 228 9.63 -12.64 6.59
CA LEU A 228 9.83 -13.77 5.69
C LEU A 228 9.07 -13.60 4.36
N GLN A 229 7.98 -12.83 4.32
CA GLN A 229 7.26 -12.59 3.07
C GLN A 229 8.08 -11.77 2.06
N LEU A 230 8.80 -10.73 2.53
CA LEU A 230 9.69 -9.96 1.67
C LEU A 230 10.93 -10.77 1.27
N GLN A 231 11.46 -11.59 2.17
CA GLN A 231 12.55 -12.51 1.83
C GLN A 231 12.11 -13.53 0.77
N ALA A 232 10.92 -14.11 0.92
CA ALA A 232 10.34 -14.99 -0.07
C ALA A 232 10.16 -14.26 -1.42
N MET A 233 9.66 -13.02 -1.40
CA MET A 233 9.53 -12.20 -2.61
C MET A 233 10.87 -11.99 -3.33
N ARG A 234 11.97 -11.77 -2.59
CA ARG A 234 13.32 -11.69 -3.17
C ARG A 234 13.77 -13.02 -3.78
N GLY A 235 13.54 -14.13 -3.09
CA GLY A 235 13.85 -15.46 -3.63
C GLY A 235 13.04 -15.78 -4.90
N PHE A 236 11.79 -15.33 -4.98
CA PHE A 236 10.99 -15.44 -6.19
C PHE A 236 11.50 -14.53 -7.32
N LEU A 237 11.96 -13.33 -7.00
CA LEU A 237 12.58 -12.41 -7.98
C LEU A 237 13.83 -13.07 -8.59
N GLU A 238 14.69 -13.67 -7.75
CA GLU A 238 15.88 -14.40 -8.17
C GLU A 238 15.53 -15.61 -9.05
N ARG A 239 14.52 -16.40 -8.66
CA ARG A 239 13.99 -17.51 -9.48
C ARG A 239 13.44 -17.05 -10.82
N ALA A 240 12.84 -15.86 -10.88
CA ALA A 240 12.41 -15.24 -12.14
C ALA A 240 13.58 -14.73 -12.99
N GLY A 241 14.82 -14.83 -12.49
CA GLY A 241 16.04 -14.42 -13.18
C GLY A 241 16.32 -12.93 -13.11
N LEU A 242 15.88 -12.27 -12.03
CA LEU A 242 16.13 -10.86 -11.72
C LEU A 242 16.76 -10.72 -10.33
N THR A 243 17.58 -9.70 -10.12
CA THR A 243 18.09 -9.34 -8.80
C THR A 243 17.43 -8.08 -8.27
N VAL A 244 17.47 -7.88 -6.94
CA VAL A 244 16.96 -6.65 -6.33
C VAL A 244 17.77 -5.43 -6.81
N GLU A 245 19.05 -5.64 -7.12
CA GLU A 245 19.96 -4.63 -7.63
C GLU A 245 19.55 -4.10 -8.99
N GLU A 246 19.06 -4.97 -9.87
CA GLU A 246 18.61 -4.59 -11.21
C GLU A 246 17.42 -3.63 -11.15
N LEU A 247 16.58 -3.72 -10.11
CA LEU A 247 15.42 -2.83 -9.93
C LEU A 247 15.81 -1.37 -9.76
N ASP A 248 17.03 -1.07 -9.30
CA ASP A 248 17.49 0.32 -9.15
C ASP A 248 17.62 1.05 -10.50
N GLN A 249 17.78 0.30 -11.60
CA GLN A 249 17.84 0.88 -12.96
C GLN A 249 16.51 1.51 -13.39
N LEU A 250 15.42 1.18 -12.69
CA LEU A 250 14.07 1.66 -13.01
C LEU A 250 13.75 3.04 -12.41
N ASN A 251 14.70 3.70 -11.73
CA ASN A 251 14.55 5.06 -11.19
C ASN A 251 13.19 5.31 -10.50
N ILE A 252 12.83 4.41 -9.58
CA ILE A 252 11.44 4.19 -9.17
C ILE A 252 10.84 5.35 -8.38
N ILE A 253 9.59 5.71 -8.67
CA ILE A 253 8.72 6.51 -7.81
C ILE A 253 7.75 5.56 -7.09
N HIS A 254 7.79 5.51 -5.76
CA HIS A 254 7.02 4.53 -4.98
C HIS A 254 5.91 5.21 -4.19
N VAL A 255 4.64 4.84 -4.45
CA VAL A 255 3.48 5.57 -3.89
C VAL A 255 2.57 4.64 -3.11
N THR A 256 2.24 5.03 -1.87
CA THR A 256 1.20 4.41 -1.05
C THR A 256 0.15 5.43 -0.59
N GLY A 257 -0.84 4.97 0.17
CA GLY A 257 -1.99 5.75 0.61
C GLY A 257 -3.24 4.89 0.79
N THR A 258 -4.27 5.42 1.43
CA THR A 258 -5.58 4.75 1.52
C THR A 258 -6.42 5.10 0.29
N LYS A 259 -6.53 6.40 -0.04
CA LYS A 259 -7.20 6.90 -1.25
C LYS A 259 -6.24 7.80 -2.04
N GLY A 260 -6.44 7.86 -3.36
CA GLY A 260 -5.66 8.74 -4.23
C GLY A 260 -4.32 8.19 -4.75
N LYS A 261 -3.94 6.95 -4.38
CA LYS A 261 -2.71 6.28 -4.89
C LYS A 261 -2.66 6.24 -6.42
N GLY A 262 -3.59 5.49 -7.04
CA GLY A 262 -3.69 5.38 -8.49
C GLY A 262 -3.79 6.74 -9.20
N SER A 263 -4.58 7.69 -8.69
CA SER A 263 -4.66 9.04 -9.27
C SER A 263 -3.34 9.80 -9.18
N THR A 264 -2.64 9.75 -8.04
CA THR A 264 -1.33 10.38 -7.86
C THR A 264 -0.31 9.77 -8.83
N CYS A 265 -0.31 8.44 -8.96
CA CYS A 265 0.55 7.74 -9.91
C CYS A 265 0.22 8.13 -11.36
N ALA A 266 -1.06 8.22 -11.73
CA ALA A 266 -1.51 8.61 -13.06
C ALA A 266 -1.07 10.04 -13.41
N PHE A 267 -1.26 11.01 -12.51
CA PHE A 267 -0.75 12.37 -12.70
C PHE A 267 0.79 12.39 -12.83
N THR A 268 1.49 11.65 -11.97
CA THR A 268 2.97 11.60 -11.98
C THR A 268 3.49 11.00 -13.29
N GLU A 269 2.91 9.88 -13.73
CA GLU A 269 3.23 9.22 -14.99
C GLU A 269 2.98 10.16 -16.18
N GLN A 270 1.79 10.79 -16.23
CA GLN A 270 1.41 11.70 -17.31
C GLN A 270 2.35 12.89 -17.40
N ILE A 271 2.71 13.52 -16.27
CA ILE A 271 3.65 14.64 -16.22
C ILE A 271 5.00 14.21 -16.77
N LEU A 272 5.57 13.10 -16.29
CA LEU A 272 6.90 12.66 -16.68
C LEU A 272 6.93 12.16 -18.14
N ARG A 273 5.88 11.52 -18.60
CA ARG A 273 5.68 11.17 -20.01
C ARG A 273 5.58 12.40 -20.90
N SER A 274 4.92 13.46 -20.43
CA SER A 274 4.84 14.74 -21.16
C SER A 274 6.20 15.44 -21.29
N HIS A 275 7.17 15.13 -20.42
CA HIS A 275 8.57 15.55 -20.56
C HIS A 275 9.36 14.67 -21.55
N GLY A 276 8.71 13.70 -22.21
CA GLY A 276 9.31 12.84 -23.23
C GLY A 276 9.96 11.57 -22.70
N PHE A 277 9.77 11.22 -21.43
CA PHE A 277 10.33 9.99 -20.87
C PHE A 277 9.49 8.77 -21.22
N ARG A 278 10.18 7.65 -21.40
CA ARG A 278 9.55 6.34 -21.49
C ARG A 278 9.18 5.87 -20.09
N THR A 279 7.90 5.90 -19.76
CA THR A 279 7.39 5.62 -18.42
C THR A 279 6.86 4.19 -18.31
N GLY A 280 7.14 3.52 -17.20
CA GLY A 280 6.42 2.35 -16.73
C GLY A 280 5.46 2.73 -15.60
N PHE A 281 4.26 2.14 -15.55
CA PHE A 281 3.33 2.35 -14.44
C PHE A 281 2.69 1.02 -14.02
N TYR A 282 2.94 0.63 -12.77
CA TYR A 282 2.31 -0.52 -12.13
C TYR A 282 1.19 -0.07 -11.18
N SER A 283 -0.02 -0.61 -11.38
CA SER A 283 -1.22 -0.23 -10.63
C SER A 283 -2.10 -1.42 -10.24
N SER A 284 -2.99 -1.21 -9.26
CA SER A 284 -3.96 -2.23 -8.86
C SER A 284 -5.23 -1.66 -8.21
N PRO A 285 -6.39 -2.33 -8.35
CA PRO A 285 -6.69 -3.41 -9.30
C PRO A 285 -6.84 -2.89 -10.74
N HIS A 286 -6.98 -3.79 -11.73
CA HIS A 286 -7.46 -3.39 -13.06
C HIS A 286 -8.98 -3.16 -13.04
N LEU A 287 -9.47 -2.44 -14.04
CA LEU A 287 -10.87 -2.10 -14.22
C LEU A 287 -11.56 -3.06 -15.20
N VAL A 288 -11.03 -3.23 -16.41
CA VAL A 288 -11.62 -4.10 -17.45
C VAL A 288 -10.74 -5.32 -17.73
N GLN A 289 -9.44 -5.12 -17.91
CA GLN A 289 -8.51 -6.19 -18.30
C GLN A 289 -7.20 -6.20 -17.50
N VAL A 290 -6.65 -7.39 -17.27
CA VAL A 290 -5.47 -7.58 -16.41
C VAL A 290 -4.23 -6.79 -16.87
N ARG A 291 -4.10 -6.54 -18.18
CA ARG A 291 -2.98 -5.80 -18.79
C ARG A 291 -2.91 -4.35 -18.31
N GLU A 292 -4.03 -3.76 -17.88
CA GLU A 292 -4.06 -2.40 -17.32
C GLU A 292 -3.16 -2.21 -16.09
N ARG A 293 -2.84 -3.31 -15.38
CA ARG A 293 -1.94 -3.28 -14.23
C ARG A 293 -0.51 -2.90 -14.61
N ILE A 294 -0.11 -3.13 -15.87
CA ILE A 294 1.24 -2.85 -16.38
C ILE A 294 1.10 -1.95 -17.61
N ARG A 295 1.40 -0.67 -17.45
CA ARG A 295 1.33 0.32 -18.54
C ARG A 295 2.72 0.79 -18.93
N ILE A 296 2.92 1.04 -20.22
CA ILE A 296 4.08 1.73 -20.76
C ILE A 296 3.58 2.94 -21.55
N ASN A 297 4.15 4.11 -21.29
CA ASN A 297 3.77 5.36 -21.94
C ASN A 297 2.26 5.64 -21.88
N GLY A 298 1.66 5.48 -20.70
CA GLY A 298 0.23 5.69 -20.48
C GLY A 298 -0.68 4.59 -21.03
N GLN A 299 -0.18 3.58 -21.74
CA GLN A 299 -0.99 2.54 -22.37
C GLN A 299 -0.77 1.15 -21.73
N PRO A 300 -1.83 0.34 -21.51
CA PRO A 300 -1.66 -1.07 -21.13
C PRO A 300 -0.75 -1.80 -22.12
N ILE A 301 0.13 -2.68 -21.64
CA ILE A 301 0.94 -3.48 -22.56
C ILE A 301 0.06 -4.35 -23.46
N GLY A 302 0.45 -4.52 -24.73
CA GLY A 302 -0.29 -5.35 -25.69
C GLY A 302 -0.31 -6.83 -25.33
N GLU A 303 -1.26 -7.58 -25.90
CA GLU A 303 -1.44 -9.02 -25.62
C GLU A 303 -0.18 -9.84 -25.94
N GLU A 304 0.50 -9.53 -27.05
CA GLU A 304 1.71 -10.24 -27.45
C GLU A 304 2.85 -10.04 -26.44
N LEU A 305 3.11 -8.79 -26.03
CA LEU A 305 4.12 -8.48 -25.03
C LEU A 305 3.76 -9.08 -23.66
N PHE A 306 2.50 -8.97 -23.24
CA PHE A 306 2.02 -9.58 -22.01
C PHE A 306 2.28 -11.10 -22.03
N THR A 307 1.86 -11.78 -23.08
CA THR A 307 2.00 -13.23 -23.24
C THR A 307 3.47 -13.66 -23.21
N LYS A 308 4.31 -12.98 -24.00
CA LYS A 308 5.77 -13.23 -24.03
C LYS A 308 6.38 -13.13 -22.62
N TYR A 309 6.13 -12.02 -21.92
CA TYR A 309 6.75 -11.78 -20.61
C TYR A 309 6.15 -12.62 -19.50
N PHE A 310 4.84 -12.87 -19.56
CA PHE A 310 4.14 -13.78 -18.66
C PHE A 310 4.82 -15.15 -18.67
N TRP A 311 5.00 -15.74 -19.85
CA TRP A 311 5.57 -17.08 -19.95
C TRP A 311 7.07 -17.14 -19.65
N GLN A 312 7.82 -16.07 -19.90
CA GLN A 312 9.22 -15.98 -19.46
C GLN A 312 9.33 -16.03 -17.94
N VAL A 313 8.49 -15.28 -17.23
CA VAL A 313 8.50 -15.22 -15.76
C VAL A 313 7.90 -16.51 -15.18
N TYR A 314 6.71 -16.91 -15.64
CA TYR A 314 6.02 -18.11 -15.18
C TYR A 314 6.85 -19.36 -15.42
N GLY A 315 7.42 -19.53 -16.62
CA GLY A 315 8.24 -20.69 -16.97
C GLY A 315 9.43 -20.88 -16.03
N ARG A 316 10.20 -19.81 -15.76
CA ARG A 316 11.33 -19.85 -14.82
C ARG A 316 10.91 -20.21 -13.40
N LEU A 317 9.78 -19.67 -12.96
CA LEU A 317 9.23 -19.95 -11.64
C LEU A 317 8.75 -21.41 -11.53
N ASP A 318 8.09 -21.92 -12.56
CA ASP A 318 7.57 -23.29 -12.62
C ASP A 318 8.70 -24.32 -12.71
N GLU A 319 9.72 -24.08 -13.54
CA GLU A 319 10.94 -24.91 -13.66
C GLU A 319 11.66 -25.09 -12.33
N THR A 320 11.71 -24.01 -11.52
CA THR A 320 12.40 -24.02 -10.23
C THR A 320 11.52 -24.42 -9.06
N LYS A 321 10.21 -24.67 -9.26
CA LYS A 321 9.24 -24.87 -8.16
C LYS A 321 9.59 -26.07 -7.27
N ASN A 322 9.96 -27.21 -7.86
CA ASN A 322 10.20 -28.45 -7.12
C ASN A 322 11.42 -28.33 -6.21
N ALA A 323 12.47 -27.65 -6.68
CA ALA A 323 13.66 -27.36 -5.89
C ALA A 323 13.39 -26.39 -4.70
N HIS A 324 12.24 -25.71 -4.70
CA HIS A 324 11.83 -24.73 -3.70
C HIS A 324 10.48 -25.12 -3.05
N GLY A 325 10.32 -26.41 -2.75
CA GLY A 325 9.17 -26.93 -2.00
C GLY A 325 7.83 -26.90 -2.75
N GLY A 326 7.85 -26.87 -4.08
CA GLY A 326 6.66 -26.85 -4.92
C GLY A 326 5.93 -25.49 -4.95
N THR A 327 6.55 -24.42 -4.45
CA THR A 327 5.86 -23.15 -4.22
C THR A 327 5.79 -22.25 -5.46
N MET A 328 4.59 -21.76 -5.73
CA MET A 328 4.29 -20.72 -6.73
C MET A 328 3.84 -19.43 -6.06
N LEU A 329 3.99 -18.29 -6.76
CA LEU A 329 3.55 -17.00 -6.25
C LEU A 329 2.03 -16.88 -6.29
N THR A 330 1.48 -16.20 -5.28
CA THR A 330 0.10 -15.70 -5.36
C THR A 330 -0.01 -14.60 -6.43
N HIS A 331 -1.20 -14.48 -7.01
CA HIS A 331 -1.51 -13.59 -8.13
C HIS A 331 -0.89 -12.19 -8.03
N PHE A 332 -0.99 -11.50 -6.88
CA PHE A 332 -0.45 -10.14 -6.73
C PHE A 332 1.08 -10.09 -6.73
N ARG A 333 1.74 -11.06 -6.10
CA ARG A 333 3.20 -11.14 -6.06
C ARG A 333 3.76 -11.47 -7.44
N PHE A 334 3.10 -12.38 -8.17
CA PHE A 334 3.46 -12.68 -9.55
C PHE A 334 3.39 -11.44 -10.44
N PHE A 335 2.30 -10.67 -10.38
CA PHE A 335 2.16 -9.42 -11.14
C PHE A 335 3.24 -8.39 -10.85
N THR A 336 3.69 -8.31 -9.60
CA THR A 336 4.74 -7.38 -9.21
C THR A 336 6.08 -7.76 -9.86
N ILE A 337 6.45 -9.04 -9.84
CA ILE A 337 7.64 -9.55 -10.55
C ILE A 337 7.51 -9.34 -12.06
N LEU A 338 6.34 -9.68 -12.63
CA LEU A 338 6.07 -9.49 -14.05
C LEU A 338 6.22 -8.02 -14.46
N ALA A 339 5.70 -7.08 -13.67
CA ALA A 339 5.83 -5.64 -13.94
C ALA A 339 7.30 -5.21 -13.96
N PHE A 340 8.10 -5.61 -12.97
CA PHE A 340 9.54 -5.30 -12.96
C PHE A 340 10.27 -5.90 -14.16
N HIS A 341 9.98 -7.16 -14.50
CA HIS A 341 10.54 -7.81 -15.69
C HIS A 341 10.20 -7.03 -16.95
N VAL A 342 8.93 -6.69 -17.15
CA VAL A 342 8.47 -5.90 -18.30
C VAL A 342 9.22 -4.57 -18.37
N PHE A 343 9.28 -3.80 -17.27
CA PHE A 343 9.91 -2.48 -17.27
C PHE A 343 11.42 -2.53 -17.55
N LEU A 344 12.12 -3.56 -17.07
CA LEU A 344 13.53 -3.77 -17.37
C LEU A 344 13.76 -4.19 -18.83
N GLN A 345 12.97 -5.15 -19.34
CA GLN A 345 13.09 -5.61 -20.73
C GLN A 345 12.73 -4.52 -21.73
N GLU A 346 11.71 -3.74 -21.40
CA GLU A 346 11.26 -2.58 -22.15
C GLU A 346 12.04 -1.32 -21.79
N LYS A 347 13.14 -1.39 -21.02
CA LYS A 347 14.08 -0.28 -20.80
C LYS A 347 13.39 1.08 -20.57
N VAL A 348 12.42 1.11 -19.65
CA VAL A 348 11.76 2.36 -19.29
C VAL A 348 12.76 3.29 -18.60
N ASP A 349 12.61 4.59 -18.78
CA ASP A 349 13.45 5.60 -18.12
C ASP A 349 13.12 5.69 -16.61
N LEU A 350 11.86 5.44 -16.26
CA LEU A 350 11.40 5.37 -14.89
C LEU A 350 10.16 4.48 -14.75
N ALA A 351 9.94 3.95 -13.54
CA ALA A 351 8.72 3.25 -13.18
C ALA A 351 8.01 3.92 -12.00
N VAL A 352 6.73 4.23 -12.18
CA VAL A 352 5.82 4.65 -11.11
C VAL A 352 5.14 3.41 -10.55
N ILE A 353 5.35 3.11 -9.28
CA ILE A 353 4.90 1.87 -8.64
C ILE A 353 3.87 2.20 -7.56
N GLU A 354 2.63 1.78 -7.78
CA GLU A 354 1.59 1.79 -6.75
C GLU A 354 1.76 0.60 -5.80
N VAL A 355 1.76 0.88 -4.49
CA VAL A 355 1.67 -0.14 -3.43
C VAL A 355 0.28 -0.76 -3.42
N GLY A 356 0.21 -2.09 -3.27
CA GLY A 356 -1.05 -2.81 -3.12
C GLY A 356 -1.76 -2.47 -1.80
N ILE A 357 -1.31 -3.08 -0.71
CA ILE A 357 -1.90 -2.90 0.63
C ILE A 357 -0.80 -2.60 1.65
N GLY A 358 -0.99 -1.54 2.44
CA GLY A 358 -0.02 -1.13 3.46
C GLY A 358 1.20 -0.44 2.87
N GLY A 359 2.38 -1.04 3.02
CA GLY A 359 3.68 -0.49 2.63
C GLY A 359 4.82 -1.34 3.15
N THR A 360 5.02 -1.42 4.47
CA THR A 360 6.11 -2.15 5.13
C THR A 360 6.28 -3.57 4.59
N TYR A 361 5.18 -4.31 4.45
CA TYR A 361 5.18 -5.73 4.05
C TYR A 361 4.56 -5.98 2.68
N ASP A 362 4.27 -4.93 1.93
CA ASP A 362 3.76 -5.08 0.56
C ASP A 362 4.85 -5.66 -0.33
N CYS A 363 4.51 -6.53 -1.29
CA CYS A 363 5.51 -7.17 -2.13
C CYS A 363 6.26 -6.21 -3.06
N THR A 364 5.73 -5.00 -3.29
CA THR A 364 6.48 -3.94 -3.97
C THR A 364 7.63 -3.41 -3.12
N ASN A 365 7.60 -3.55 -1.78
CA ASN A 365 8.62 -3.03 -0.87
C ASN A 365 9.93 -3.85 -0.84
N ILE A 366 10.15 -4.71 -1.84
CA ILE A 366 11.49 -5.19 -2.21
C ILE A 366 12.34 -4.11 -2.88
N ILE A 367 11.70 -3.02 -3.34
CA ILE A 367 12.39 -1.83 -3.83
C ILE A 367 13.30 -1.27 -2.72
N ARG A 368 14.60 -1.19 -3.01
CA ARG A 368 15.61 -0.75 -2.04
C ARG A 368 15.96 0.74 -2.16
N LYS A 369 16.03 1.28 -3.37
CA LYS A 369 16.45 2.66 -3.66
C LYS A 369 15.47 3.37 -4.61
N PRO A 370 14.23 3.64 -4.17
CA PRO A 370 13.36 4.54 -4.92
C PRO A 370 14.00 5.94 -4.96
N TRP A 371 13.71 6.68 -6.03
CA TRP A 371 14.19 8.05 -6.19
C TRP A 371 13.39 9.04 -5.35
N VAL A 372 12.11 8.76 -5.15
CA VAL A 372 11.20 9.54 -4.31
C VAL A 372 10.02 8.67 -3.88
N CYS A 373 9.54 8.87 -2.65
CA CYS A 373 8.37 8.17 -2.09
C CYS A 373 7.19 9.13 -1.89
N GLY A 374 5.97 8.65 -2.10
CA GLY A 374 4.74 9.42 -1.92
C GLY A 374 3.72 8.73 -1.03
N ILE A 375 3.10 9.47 -0.11
CA ILE A 375 1.96 9.02 0.70
C ILE A 375 0.74 9.89 0.37
N ALA A 376 -0.19 9.32 -0.39
CA ALA A 376 -1.50 9.91 -0.65
C ALA A 376 -2.38 9.86 0.62
N SER A 377 -3.63 10.31 0.52
CA SER A 377 -4.49 10.49 1.69
C SER A 377 -4.69 9.19 2.49
N LEU A 378 -4.50 9.30 3.81
CA LEU A 378 -4.70 8.23 4.78
C LEU A 378 -6.12 8.26 5.35
N GLY A 379 -6.61 7.07 5.67
CA GLY A 379 -7.92 6.84 6.28
C GLY A 379 -8.07 5.38 6.67
N ILE A 380 -9.07 5.10 7.50
CA ILE A 380 -9.40 3.74 7.94
C ILE A 380 -9.87 2.92 6.73
N ASP A 381 -9.11 1.86 6.43
CA ASP A 381 -9.38 0.89 5.37
C ASP A 381 -8.53 -0.36 5.63
N HIS A 382 -8.99 -1.54 5.19
CA HIS A 382 -8.30 -2.82 5.38
C HIS A 382 -7.91 -3.13 6.84
N THR A 383 -8.81 -2.87 7.79
CA THR A 383 -8.52 -2.98 9.23
C THR A 383 -8.10 -4.37 9.69
N GLN A 384 -8.58 -5.41 9.02
CA GLN A 384 -8.18 -6.81 9.24
C GLN A 384 -6.69 -7.07 9.00
N ILE A 385 -6.03 -6.26 8.14
CA ILE A 385 -4.63 -6.44 7.75
C ILE A 385 -3.73 -5.34 8.34
N LEU A 386 -4.20 -4.09 8.32
CA LEU A 386 -3.38 -2.92 8.67
C LEU A 386 -3.60 -2.43 10.10
N GLY A 387 -4.56 -3.02 10.82
CA GLY A 387 -5.01 -2.56 12.12
C GLY A 387 -6.21 -1.62 12.04
N ASP A 388 -6.83 -1.44 13.19
CA ASP A 388 -8.08 -0.72 13.42
C ASP A 388 -7.92 0.78 13.70
N THR A 389 -6.68 1.28 13.77
CA THR A 389 -6.38 2.69 14.05
C THR A 389 -5.59 3.36 12.92
N ILE A 390 -5.69 4.69 12.85
CA ILE A 390 -5.02 5.47 11.79
C ILE A 390 -3.49 5.44 11.93
N GLU A 391 -2.98 5.33 13.15
CA GLU A 391 -1.56 5.22 13.49
C GLU A 391 -0.98 3.91 12.98
N LYS A 392 -1.67 2.78 13.20
CA LYS A 392 -1.24 1.47 12.67
C LYS A 392 -1.19 1.50 11.13
N ILE A 393 -2.19 2.10 10.50
CA ILE A 393 -2.25 2.30 9.05
C ILE A 393 -1.11 3.20 8.57
N ALA A 394 -0.84 4.30 9.25
CA ALA A 394 0.25 5.23 8.94
C ALA A 394 1.62 4.57 9.12
N TRP A 395 1.80 3.74 10.16
CA TRP A 395 3.02 2.97 10.40
C TRP A 395 3.32 2.05 9.21
N HIS A 396 2.32 1.26 8.79
CA HIS A 396 2.45 0.37 7.63
C HIS A 396 2.78 1.15 6.36
N LYS A 397 2.17 2.32 6.14
CA LYS A 397 2.38 3.10 4.91
C LYS A 397 3.72 3.84 4.92
N GLY A 398 4.18 4.33 6.06
CA GLY A 398 5.53 4.87 6.25
C GLY A 398 6.63 3.83 6.05
N GLY A 399 6.31 2.54 5.96
CA GLY A 399 7.26 1.46 5.66
C GLY A 399 7.91 1.50 4.27
N ILE A 400 7.42 2.35 3.36
CA ILE A 400 8.06 2.56 2.05
C ILE A 400 9.20 3.59 2.11
N PHE A 401 9.35 4.33 3.21
CA PHE A 401 10.45 5.27 3.38
C PHE A 401 11.79 4.53 3.36
N LYS A 402 12.82 5.17 2.79
CA LYS A 402 14.17 4.61 2.68
C LYS A 402 15.19 5.67 3.10
N PRO A 403 16.35 5.25 3.66
CA PRO A 403 17.37 6.20 4.11
C PRO A 403 17.82 7.17 3.02
N GLY A 404 17.77 8.46 3.33
CA GLY A 404 18.17 9.55 2.44
C GLY A 404 17.29 9.75 1.20
N VAL A 405 16.20 9.00 1.03
CA VAL A 405 15.27 9.16 -0.09
C VAL A 405 14.21 10.20 0.27
N PRO A 406 13.94 11.21 -0.57
CA PRO A 406 12.90 12.19 -0.29
C PRO A 406 11.50 11.57 -0.26
N ALA A 407 10.71 11.92 0.75
CA ALA A 407 9.34 11.48 0.90
C ALA A 407 8.36 12.65 0.99
N PHE A 408 7.23 12.53 0.30
CA PHE A 408 6.17 13.54 0.30
C PHE A 408 4.85 12.95 0.78
N THR A 409 4.08 13.73 1.51
CA THR A 409 2.71 13.39 1.91
C THR A 409 1.78 14.58 1.66
N VAL A 410 0.52 14.29 1.34
CA VAL A 410 -0.54 15.30 1.48
C VAL A 410 -0.81 15.57 2.96
N LYS A 411 -1.59 16.61 3.28
CA LYS A 411 -2.08 16.83 4.65
C LYS A 411 -2.84 15.60 5.16
N GLN A 412 -2.45 15.10 6.34
CA GLN A 412 -3.07 13.93 6.99
C GLN A 412 -3.73 14.33 8.32
N PRO A 413 -4.57 13.47 8.91
CA PRO A 413 -4.95 13.59 10.32
C PRO A 413 -3.71 13.65 11.23
N GLU A 414 -3.81 14.35 12.37
CA GLU A 414 -2.63 14.61 13.22
C GLU A 414 -1.99 13.32 13.73
N ASP A 415 -2.77 12.35 14.20
CA ASP A 415 -2.26 11.07 14.69
C ASP A 415 -1.48 10.30 13.60
N ALA A 416 -1.97 10.38 12.36
CA ALA A 416 -1.28 9.82 11.20
C ALA A 416 0.03 10.56 10.90
N MET A 417 0.01 11.90 10.96
CA MET A 417 1.20 12.73 10.76
C MET A 417 2.27 12.47 11.82
N VAL A 418 1.89 12.32 13.09
CA VAL A 418 2.81 11.98 14.19
C VAL A 418 3.51 10.66 13.91
N MET A 419 2.76 9.64 13.47
CA MET A 419 3.36 8.35 13.12
C MET A 419 4.27 8.46 11.89
N LEU A 420 3.85 9.16 10.84
CA LEU A 420 4.70 9.36 9.65
C LEU A 420 6.00 10.10 9.98
N ARG A 421 5.96 11.11 10.87
CA ARG A 421 7.15 11.81 11.39
C ARG A 421 8.10 10.84 12.08
N SER A 422 7.57 10.01 12.97
CA SER A 422 8.36 9.01 13.69
C SER A 422 9.00 8.00 12.73
N ARG A 423 8.26 7.49 11.74
CA ARG A 423 8.80 6.61 10.68
C ARG A 423 9.87 7.28 9.84
N ALA A 424 9.67 8.53 9.45
CA ALA A 424 10.65 9.28 8.67
C ALA A 424 11.97 9.45 9.43
N LYS A 425 11.88 9.74 10.75
CA LYS A 425 13.04 9.82 11.64
C LYS A 425 13.76 8.47 11.75
N GLU A 426 13.03 7.40 12.08
CA GLU A 426 13.58 6.03 12.17
C GLU A 426 14.29 5.60 10.88
N MET A 427 13.73 5.98 9.73
CA MET A 427 14.29 5.64 8.43
C MET A 427 15.35 6.64 7.94
N SER A 428 15.72 7.67 8.71
CA SER A 428 16.64 8.74 8.28
C SER A 428 16.25 9.33 6.90
N CYS A 429 14.96 9.61 6.74
CA CYS A 429 14.32 10.02 5.49
C CYS A 429 13.73 11.43 5.64
N PRO A 430 14.03 12.38 4.75
CA PRO A 430 13.37 13.68 4.80
C PRO A 430 11.92 13.55 4.34
N LEU A 431 10.99 14.04 5.16
CA LEU A 431 9.55 13.99 4.91
C LEU A 431 8.98 15.41 4.85
N TRP A 432 8.28 15.71 3.75
CA TRP A 432 7.59 16.98 3.57
C TRP A 432 6.09 16.82 3.38
N VAL A 433 5.35 17.81 3.85
CA VAL A 433 3.94 17.98 3.50
C VAL A 433 3.86 18.84 2.24
N CYS A 434 3.11 18.35 1.24
CA CYS A 434 2.87 19.10 0.01
C CYS A 434 1.99 20.33 0.31
N PRO A 435 2.26 21.47 -0.33
CA PRO A 435 1.39 22.64 -0.26
C PRO A 435 0.04 22.36 -0.95
N GLU A 436 -0.93 23.24 -0.76
CA GLU A 436 -2.19 23.14 -1.48
C GLU A 436 -1.97 23.42 -2.97
N LEU A 437 -2.84 22.87 -3.83
CA LEU A 437 -2.65 23.00 -5.28
C LEU A 437 -2.71 24.47 -5.74
N ASP A 438 -3.45 25.33 -5.03
CA ASP A 438 -3.52 26.76 -5.35
C ASP A 438 -2.23 27.51 -5.02
N ASP A 439 -1.40 27.01 -4.10
CA ASP A 439 -0.14 27.64 -3.73
C ASP A 439 0.90 27.63 -4.88
N TYR A 440 0.71 26.77 -5.89
CA TYR A 440 1.56 26.72 -7.10
C TYR A 440 1.14 27.73 -8.18
N GLN A 441 0.06 28.51 -7.97
CA GLN A 441 -0.46 29.46 -8.96
C GLN A 441 0.15 30.86 -8.76
N GLU A 442 0.57 31.50 -9.85
CA GLU A 442 0.98 32.92 -9.84
C GLU A 442 -0.13 33.86 -10.34
N ASP A 443 -1.00 33.39 -11.26
CA ASP A 443 -1.93 34.25 -12.03
C ASP A 443 -3.42 34.08 -11.66
N CYS A 444 -3.74 33.51 -10.49
CA CYS A 444 -5.11 33.26 -9.99
C CYS A 444 -6.05 32.47 -10.94
N ARG A 445 -5.52 31.77 -11.95
CA ARG A 445 -6.31 30.85 -12.77
C ARG A 445 -6.24 29.44 -12.19
N PRO A 446 -7.39 28.81 -11.87
CA PRO A 446 -7.40 27.45 -11.33
C PRO A 446 -6.72 26.49 -12.30
N PHE A 447 -5.88 25.58 -11.76
CA PHE A 447 -5.40 24.46 -12.56
C PHE A 447 -6.58 23.65 -13.11
N CYS A 448 -6.59 23.47 -14.43
CA CYS A 448 -7.44 22.49 -15.07
C CYS A 448 -6.82 21.10 -14.86
N LEU A 449 -7.54 20.22 -14.18
CA LEU A 449 -7.13 18.83 -13.96
C LEU A 449 -7.94 17.93 -14.90
N GLY A 450 -7.29 16.94 -15.51
CA GLY A 450 -7.97 15.92 -16.30
C GLY A 450 -8.84 14.97 -15.47
N LEU A 451 -8.62 14.93 -14.15
CA LEU A 451 -9.46 14.17 -13.21
C LEU A 451 -10.33 15.12 -12.39
N ALA A 452 -11.65 14.89 -12.43
CA ALA A 452 -12.62 15.69 -11.68
C ALA A 452 -12.65 15.34 -10.19
N GLY A 453 -13.15 16.29 -9.38
CA GLY A 453 -13.37 16.12 -7.94
C GLY A 453 -12.33 16.82 -7.05
N GLN A 454 -12.80 17.44 -5.97
CA GLN A 454 -11.96 18.25 -5.07
C GLN A 454 -10.77 17.48 -4.49
N HIS A 455 -10.95 16.19 -4.21
CA HIS A 455 -9.90 15.34 -3.66
C HIS A 455 -8.76 15.05 -4.66
N GLN A 456 -8.96 15.27 -5.96
CA GLN A 456 -7.88 15.14 -6.94
C GLN A 456 -6.86 16.27 -6.83
N ARG A 457 -7.21 17.40 -6.22
CA ARG A 457 -6.31 18.54 -6.07
C ARG A 457 -5.10 18.21 -5.19
N SER A 458 -5.31 17.49 -4.09
CA SER A 458 -4.22 17.02 -3.24
C SER A 458 -3.39 15.91 -3.93
N ASN A 459 -4.03 15.04 -4.71
CA ASN A 459 -3.32 14.02 -5.52
C ASN A 459 -2.42 14.69 -6.59
N ALA A 460 -2.91 15.75 -7.24
CA ALA A 460 -2.17 16.54 -8.22
C ALA A 460 -0.99 17.29 -7.57
N SER A 461 -1.19 17.91 -6.40
CA SER A 461 -0.10 18.55 -5.65
C SER A 461 1.00 17.54 -5.27
N LEU A 462 0.62 16.36 -4.78
CA LEU A 462 1.58 15.29 -4.50
C LEU A 462 2.33 14.87 -5.77
N ALA A 463 1.63 14.67 -6.89
CA ALA A 463 2.23 14.32 -8.17
C ALA A 463 3.21 15.38 -8.69
N LEU A 464 2.91 16.68 -8.52
CA LEU A 464 3.82 17.77 -8.86
C LEU A 464 5.13 17.66 -8.09
N GLN A 465 5.08 17.45 -6.77
CA GLN A 465 6.28 17.34 -5.94
C GLN A 465 7.10 16.08 -6.25
N LEU A 466 6.42 14.95 -6.48
CA LEU A 466 7.09 13.70 -6.90
C LEU A 466 7.81 13.90 -8.24
N SER A 467 7.12 14.45 -9.23
CA SER A 467 7.67 14.67 -10.57
C SER A 467 8.81 15.68 -10.57
N HIS A 468 8.64 16.80 -9.86
CA HIS A 468 9.65 17.86 -9.75
C HIS A 468 10.92 17.36 -9.07
N THR A 469 10.78 16.67 -7.94
CA THR A 469 11.93 16.10 -7.21
C THR A 469 12.65 15.06 -8.06
N TRP A 470 11.91 14.19 -8.75
CA TRP A 470 12.51 13.18 -9.64
C TRP A 470 13.30 13.83 -10.78
N LEU A 471 12.73 14.86 -11.43
CA LEU A 471 13.39 15.64 -12.49
C LEU A 471 14.66 16.31 -11.99
N GLN A 472 14.63 16.94 -10.81
CA GLN A 472 15.79 17.58 -10.21
C GLN A 472 16.90 16.57 -9.90
N ARG A 473 16.55 15.42 -9.30
CA ARG A 473 17.52 14.36 -8.99
C ARG A 473 18.23 13.85 -10.22
N ARG A 474 17.53 13.76 -11.37
CA ARG A 474 18.14 13.31 -12.63
C ARG A 474 19.23 14.25 -13.13
N CYS A 475 19.11 15.54 -12.84
CA CYS A 475 20.08 16.56 -13.23
C CYS A 475 21.28 16.65 -12.27
N LEU A 476 21.26 15.93 -11.13
CA LEU A 476 22.36 15.91 -10.18
C LEU A 476 23.41 14.84 -10.58
N PRO A 477 24.71 15.10 -10.32
CA PRO A 477 25.74 14.06 -10.44
C PRO A 477 25.42 12.88 -9.52
N ALA A 478 25.69 11.65 -9.97
CA ALA A 478 25.35 10.41 -9.26
C ALA A 478 25.89 10.33 -7.82
N ASP A 479 27.01 11.01 -7.53
CA ASP A 479 27.66 11.00 -6.21
C ASP A 479 27.20 12.14 -5.27
N LYS A 480 26.34 13.06 -5.73
CA LYS A 480 25.80 14.11 -4.87
C LYS A 480 24.45 13.66 -4.33
N SER A 481 24.35 13.56 -3.00
CA SER A 481 23.06 13.50 -2.34
C SER A 481 22.23 14.72 -2.78
N PHE A 482 20.92 14.51 -2.93
CA PHE A 482 19.99 15.62 -3.18
C PHE A 482 20.27 16.69 -2.11
N PRO A 483 20.56 17.96 -2.50
CA PRO A 483 21.00 18.98 -1.58
C PRO A 483 19.90 19.21 -0.55
N PHE A 484 20.08 18.60 0.61
CA PHE A 484 19.24 18.79 1.76
C PHE A 484 20.13 19.45 2.78
N THR A 485 19.86 20.72 3.07
CA THR A 485 20.35 21.34 4.30
C THR A 485 19.95 20.41 5.43
N SER A 486 20.94 19.95 6.21
CA SER A 486 20.72 19.16 7.42
C SER A 486 19.58 19.80 8.20
N VAL A 487 18.42 19.14 8.21
CA VAL A 487 17.26 19.65 8.90
C VAL A 487 17.54 19.55 10.38
N ASP A 488 17.46 20.70 11.04
CA ASP A 488 17.37 20.78 12.49
C ASP A 488 16.36 19.73 12.98
N ASN A 489 16.60 19.16 14.15
CA ASN A 489 15.91 18.03 14.79
C ASN A 489 14.37 18.15 14.98
N THR A 490 13.68 19.01 14.23
CA THR A 490 12.32 19.50 14.46
C THR A 490 11.37 19.24 13.29
N GLY A 491 11.15 17.97 12.94
CA GLY A 491 9.88 17.54 12.34
C GLY A 491 9.61 17.89 10.88
N VAL A 492 8.46 17.40 10.40
CA VAL A 492 7.96 17.57 9.03
C VAL A 492 8.05 19.03 8.58
N LEU A 493 8.70 19.22 7.44
CA LEU A 493 8.77 20.52 6.79
C LEU A 493 7.59 20.70 5.84
N GLN A 494 6.98 21.87 5.87
CA GLN A 494 6.09 22.29 4.78
C GLN A 494 6.95 22.53 3.55
N MET A 495 6.64 21.87 2.43
CA MET A 495 7.34 22.13 1.18
C MET A 495 6.84 23.44 0.58
N THR A 496 7.74 24.26 0.07
CA THR A 496 7.36 25.46 -0.66
C THR A 496 6.83 25.09 -2.04
N ALA A 497 5.80 25.81 -2.48
CA ALA A 497 5.36 25.70 -3.86
C ALA A 497 6.47 26.22 -4.80
N PHE A 498 6.62 25.54 -5.93
CA PHE A 498 7.46 25.98 -7.05
C PHE A 498 6.56 26.36 -8.22
N LYS A 499 7.06 27.14 -9.18
CA LYS A 499 6.33 27.44 -10.41
C LYS A 499 6.31 26.20 -11.33
N PRO A 500 5.15 25.54 -11.56
CA PRO A 500 5.11 24.38 -12.44
C PRO A 500 5.42 24.75 -13.88
N SER A 501 6.20 23.91 -14.57
CA SER A 501 6.48 24.13 -15.99
C SER A 501 5.20 23.99 -16.83
N PRO A 502 5.10 24.62 -18.01
CA PRO A 502 3.96 24.42 -18.91
C PRO A 502 3.69 22.93 -19.22
N ILE A 503 4.74 22.11 -19.25
CA ILE A 503 4.64 20.66 -19.46
C ILE A 503 3.98 19.97 -18.25
N MET A 504 4.30 20.38 -17.03
CA MET A 504 3.62 19.86 -15.82
C MET A 504 2.14 20.24 -15.80
N VAL A 505 1.82 21.49 -16.13
CA VAL A 505 0.43 21.98 -16.18
C VAL A 505 -0.37 21.21 -17.24
N LYS A 506 0.21 21.05 -18.44
CA LYS A 506 -0.40 20.22 -19.50
C LYS A 506 -0.54 18.76 -19.06
N GLY A 507 0.46 18.20 -18.39
CA GLY A 507 0.40 16.86 -17.83
C GLY A 507 -0.76 16.67 -16.86
N LEU A 508 -0.99 17.63 -15.95
CA LEU A 508 -2.16 17.60 -15.06
C LEU A 508 -3.49 17.66 -15.82
N ALA A 509 -3.59 18.52 -16.84
CA ALA A 509 -4.80 18.68 -17.64
C ALA A 509 -5.11 17.44 -18.52
N ASP A 510 -4.07 16.81 -19.08
CA ASP A 510 -4.20 15.66 -19.99
C ASP A 510 -4.29 14.31 -19.26
N THR A 511 -4.30 14.28 -17.92
CA THR A 511 -4.33 13.03 -17.16
C THR A 511 -5.69 12.37 -17.23
N GLU A 512 -5.72 11.13 -17.70
CA GLU A 512 -6.91 10.28 -17.71
C GLU A 512 -6.73 9.09 -16.78
N TRP A 513 -7.78 8.75 -16.03
CA TRP A 513 -7.80 7.59 -15.16
C TRP A 513 -9.20 6.99 -15.09
N PRO A 514 -9.50 5.95 -15.91
CA PRO A 514 -10.84 5.40 -16.06
C PRO A 514 -11.49 4.99 -14.73
N GLY A 515 -12.79 5.25 -14.61
CA GLY A 515 -13.59 4.93 -13.42
C GLY A 515 -13.35 5.82 -12.19
N ARG A 516 -12.69 6.98 -12.35
CA ARG A 516 -12.56 8.03 -11.32
C ARG A 516 -13.22 9.31 -11.77
N ASN A 517 -14.38 9.63 -11.19
CA ASN A 517 -15.17 10.82 -11.54
C ASN A 517 -15.23 11.05 -13.06
N GLN A 518 -15.40 9.96 -13.82
CA GLN A 518 -15.34 9.97 -15.28
C GLN A 518 -16.72 10.27 -15.83
N THR A 519 -16.80 11.21 -16.77
CA THR A 519 -18.04 11.52 -17.49
C THR A 519 -17.91 11.08 -18.94
N LEU A 520 -18.84 10.27 -19.43
CA LEU A 520 -18.94 9.88 -20.84
C LEU A 520 -20.28 10.36 -21.40
N LYS A 521 -20.30 10.93 -22.61
CA LYS A 521 -21.53 11.41 -23.26
C LYS A 521 -21.73 10.70 -24.60
N HIS A 522 -22.79 9.91 -24.71
CA HIS A 522 -23.21 9.23 -25.93
C HIS A 522 -24.57 9.74 -26.36
N GLY A 523 -24.60 10.65 -27.35
CA GLY A 523 -25.85 11.27 -27.80
C GLY A 523 -26.63 11.93 -26.65
N ALA A 524 -27.83 11.42 -26.39
CA ALA A 524 -28.74 11.90 -25.34
C ALA A 524 -28.52 11.23 -23.97
N VAL A 525 -27.47 10.42 -23.81
CA VAL A 525 -27.14 9.73 -22.56
C VAL A 525 -25.80 10.24 -22.02
N THR A 526 -25.78 10.62 -20.74
CA THR A 526 -24.56 10.98 -20.02
C THR A 526 -24.32 9.99 -18.88
N TYR A 527 -23.17 9.33 -18.89
CA TYR A 527 -22.72 8.40 -17.86
C TYR A 527 -21.74 9.08 -16.91
N PHE A 528 -21.98 8.92 -15.62
CA PHE A 528 -21.10 9.37 -14.54
C PHE A 528 -20.57 8.11 -13.85
N LEU A 529 -19.28 7.82 -14.00
CA LEU A 529 -18.65 6.58 -13.54
C LEU A 529 -17.68 6.87 -12.40
N ASP A 530 -17.91 6.27 -11.24
CA ASP A 530 -16.98 6.36 -10.12
C ASP A 530 -16.95 5.10 -9.25
N GLY A 531 -15.76 4.55 -9.04
CA GLY A 531 -15.53 3.36 -8.23
C GLY A 531 -15.60 3.56 -6.71
N ALA A 532 -16.27 4.60 -6.19
CA ALA A 532 -16.47 4.83 -4.77
C ALA A 532 -17.12 3.63 -4.07
N HIS A 533 -16.56 3.27 -2.91
CA HIS A 533 -16.98 2.09 -2.14
C HIS A 533 -16.68 2.17 -0.63
N THR A 534 -16.30 3.35 -0.16
CA THR A 534 -16.22 3.70 1.26
C THR A 534 -17.06 4.95 1.50
N MET A 535 -17.48 5.18 2.75
CA MET A 535 -18.31 6.33 3.10
C MET A 535 -17.74 7.66 2.57
N ARG A 536 -16.46 7.92 2.84
CA ARG A 536 -15.78 9.14 2.39
C ARG A 536 -15.67 9.25 0.87
N SER A 537 -15.39 8.14 0.16
CA SER A 537 -15.37 8.16 -1.31
C SER A 537 -16.76 8.38 -1.89
N MET A 538 -17.81 7.83 -1.25
CA MET A 538 -19.18 8.00 -1.70
C MET A 538 -19.64 9.44 -1.54
N GLN A 539 -19.29 10.11 -0.43
CA GLN A 539 -19.53 11.53 -0.25
C GLN A 539 -18.85 12.38 -1.34
N ALA A 540 -17.59 12.06 -1.68
CA ALA A 540 -16.89 12.75 -2.77
C ALA A 540 -17.55 12.50 -4.14
N CYS A 541 -18.03 11.27 -4.39
CA CYS A 541 -18.78 10.91 -5.59
C CYS A 541 -20.11 11.68 -5.69
N VAL A 542 -20.89 11.73 -4.60
CA VAL A 542 -22.16 12.46 -4.51
C VAL A 542 -21.97 13.95 -4.80
N HIS A 543 -20.96 14.57 -4.19
CA HIS A 543 -20.64 15.98 -4.43
C HIS A 543 -20.30 16.24 -5.89
N TRP A 544 -19.37 15.47 -6.46
CA TRP A 544 -18.99 15.58 -7.87
C TRP A 544 -20.17 15.35 -8.81
N PHE A 545 -20.97 14.30 -8.58
CA PHE A 545 -22.14 13.99 -9.40
C PHE A 545 -23.15 15.13 -9.35
N SER A 546 -23.46 15.65 -8.15
CA SER A 546 -24.43 16.73 -7.98
C SER A 546 -24.03 17.98 -8.75
N ASP A 547 -22.75 18.36 -8.68
CA ASP A 547 -22.24 19.54 -9.38
C ASP A 547 -22.21 19.34 -10.90
N THR A 548 -21.70 18.19 -11.34
CA THR A 548 -21.49 17.93 -12.77
C THR A 548 -22.81 17.65 -13.49
N ALA A 549 -23.72 16.88 -12.87
CA ALA A 549 -25.04 16.63 -13.42
C ALA A 549 -25.85 17.92 -13.54
N ALA A 550 -25.80 18.81 -12.53
CA ALA A 550 -26.47 20.11 -12.60
C ALA A 550 -25.90 21.02 -13.71
N GLN A 551 -24.60 20.97 -13.98
CA GLN A 551 -23.99 21.67 -15.11
C GLN A 551 -24.50 21.14 -16.45
N HIS A 552 -24.60 19.82 -16.61
CA HIS A 552 -25.14 19.20 -17.81
C HIS A 552 -26.63 19.52 -18.01
N GLU A 553 -27.43 19.47 -16.94
CA GLU A 553 -28.86 19.78 -16.97
C GLU A 553 -29.15 21.22 -17.38
N ARG A 554 -28.33 22.18 -16.92
CA ARG A 554 -28.45 23.59 -17.37
C ARG A 554 -28.27 23.78 -18.87
N ASN A 555 -27.55 22.87 -19.51
CA ASN A 555 -27.29 22.88 -20.95
C ASN A 555 -28.24 21.96 -21.72
N SER A 556 -29.17 21.28 -21.04
CA SER A 556 -30.09 20.35 -21.68
C SER A 556 -31.24 21.08 -22.38
N SER A 557 -31.69 20.48 -23.48
CA SER A 557 -32.80 21.00 -24.30
C SER A 557 -34.19 20.64 -23.78
N GLY A 558 -34.29 19.83 -22.71
CA GLY A 558 -35.56 19.38 -22.16
C GLY A 558 -35.43 18.66 -20.82
N PRO A 559 -36.47 17.89 -20.40
CA PRO A 559 -36.45 17.18 -19.12
C PRO A 559 -35.36 16.11 -19.08
N VAL A 560 -34.65 16.01 -17.95
CA VAL A 560 -33.60 15.01 -17.72
C VAL A 560 -34.09 13.95 -16.75
N ALA A 561 -33.93 12.68 -17.10
CA ALA A 561 -34.16 11.57 -16.18
C ALA A 561 -32.84 11.14 -15.51
N ARG A 562 -32.84 11.06 -14.18
CA ARG A 562 -31.69 10.61 -13.39
C ARG A 562 -31.85 9.15 -12.98
N VAL A 563 -30.84 8.34 -13.27
CA VAL A 563 -30.82 6.92 -12.94
C VAL A 563 -29.57 6.56 -12.14
N LEU A 564 -29.76 5.86 -11.03
CA LEU A 564 -28.68 5.22 -10.29
C LEU A 564 -28.50 3.78 -10.78
N LEU A 565 -27.28 3.38 -11.12
CA LEU A 565 -26.88 1.99 -11.29
C LEU A 565 -25.87 1.62 -10.19
N PHE A 566 -26.28 0.76 -9.26
CA PHE A 566 -25.49 0.49 -8.06
C PHE A 566 -25.28 -0.99 -7.80
N ASN A 567 -24.08 -1.31 -7.31
CA ASN A 567 -23.78 -2.58 -6.66
C ASN A 567 -22.60 -2.42 -5.70
N ALA A 568 -22.62 -3.15 -4.59
CA ALA A 568 -21.52 -3.24 -3.65
C ALA A 568 -21.02 -4.69 -3.56
N THR A 569 -19.70 -4.87 -3.53
CA THR A 569 -19.05 -6.18 -3.45
C THR A 569 -18.30 -6.34 -2.13
N GLY A 570 -18.24 -7.56 -1.60
CA GLY A 570 -17.53 -7.88 -0.35
C GLY A 570 -18.35 -7.59 0.91
N GLU A 571 -17.70 -7.48 2.06
CA GLU A 571 -18.32 -7.26 3.38
C GLU A 571 -18.68 -5.77 3.65
N ARG A 572 -18.98 -5.01 2.60
CA ARG A 572 -19.22 -3.56 2.72
C ARG A 572 -20.66 -3.29 3.15
N ASP A 573 -20.84 -2.27 3.98
CA ASP A 573 -22.17 -1.77 4.36
C ASP A 573 -22.81 -1.00 3.20
N ALA A 574 -23.45 -1.75 2.29
CA ALA A 574 -24.13 -1.21 1.12
C ALA A 574 -25.29 -0.27 1.50
N ALA A 575 -25.99 -0.53 2.60
CA ALA A 575 -27.08 0.31 3.09
C ALA A 575 -26.57 1.70 3.48
N ALA A 576 -25.47 1.77 4.25
CA ALA A 576 -24.86 3.04 4.62
C ALA A 576 -24.36 3.83 3.39
N LEU A 577 -23.82 3.16 2.38
CA LEU A 577 -23.42 3.80 1.12
C LEU A 577 -24.64 4.34 0.34
N LEU A 578 -25.70 3.55 0.21
CA LEU A 578 -26.94 3.94 -0.47
C LEU A 578 -27.62 5.14 0.19
N LYS A 579 -27.57 5.22 1.53
CA LYS A 579 -28.09 6.37 2.27
C LYS A 579 -27.46 7.70 1.83
N GLN A 580 -26.18 7.72 1.44
CA GLN A 580 -25.51 8.93 0.94
C GLN A 580 -26.02 9.38 -0.43
N LEU A 581 -26.59 8.46 -1.22
CA LEU A 581 -27.04 8.71 -2.59
C LEU A 581 -28.49 9.21 -2.68
N VAL A 582 -29.27 9.11 -1.60
CA VAL A 582 -30.66 9.60 -1.55
C VAL A 582 -30.81 11.08 -1.91
N PRO A 583 -29.94 12.00 -1.44
CA PRO A 583 -30.03 13.43 -1.79
C PRO A 583 -29.80 13.74 -3.28
N CYS A 584 -29.35 12.79 -4.10
CA CYS A 584 -29.14 12.99 -5.53
C CYS A 584 -30.43 13.00 -6.37
N HIS A 585 -31.58 12.65 -5.76
CA HIS A 585 -32.92 12.67 -6.38
C HIS A 585 -33.00 11.88 -7.70
N PHE A 586 -32.75 10.58 -7.64
CA PHE A 586 -32.89 9.70 -8.81
C PHE A 586 -34.38 9.38 -9.10
N ASP A 587 -34.76 9.40 -10.38
CA ASP A 587 -36.06 8.92 -10.86
C ASP A 587 -36.13 7.38 -10.79
N PHE A 588 -35.01 6.71 -11.09
CA PHE A 588 -34.87 5.26 -11.00
C PHE A 588 -33.62 4.85 -10.21
N ALA A 589 -33.75 3.81 -9.40
CA ALA A 589 -32.61 3.10 -8.80
C ALA A 589 -32.56 1.66 -9.30
N VAL A 590 -31.49 1.33 -10.00
CA VAL A 590 -31.27 0.06 -10.68
C VAL A 590 -30.12 -0.68 -10.02
N PHE A 591 -30.35 -1.96 -9.69
CA PHE A 591 -29.37 -2.83 -9.06
C PHE A 591 -29.07 -4.02 -9.97
N CYS A 592 -27.80 -4.34 -10.14
CA CYS A 592 -27.39 -5.52 -10.91
C CYS A 592 -26.07 -6.08 -10.37
N PRO A 593 -25.83 -7.39 -10.52
CA PRO A 593 -24.53 -7.95 -10.16
C PRO A 593 -23.46 -7.40 -11.09
N SER A 594 -22.20 -7.38 -10.65
CA SER A 594 -21.05 -6.91 -11.46
C SER A 594 -20.64 -7.93 -12.54
N ILE A 595 -21.64 -8.44 -13.27
CA ILE A 595 -21.52 -9.39 -14.36
C ILE A 595 -21.79 -8.62 -15.65
N PRO A 596 -20.82 -8.54 -16.59
CA PRO A 596 -20.99 -7.74 -17.81
C PRO A 596 -22.18 -8.19 -18.67
N GLU A 597 -22.36 -9.50 -18.87
CA GLU A 597 -23.34 -10.10 -19.78
C GLU A 597 -23.96 -11.36 -19.17
N ALA A 598 -25.18 -11.71 -19.57
CA ALA A 598 -25.87 -12.88 -19.03
C ALA A 598 -25.19 -14.18 -19.48
N MET A 599 -24.89 -15.08 -18.53
CA MET A 599 -24.41 -16.43 -18.85
C MET A 599 -25.58 -17.42 -18.98
N ALA A 600 -25.42 -18.43 -19.83
CA ALA A 600 -26.48 -19.40 -20.14
C ALA A 600 -26.84 -20.36 -18.98
N SER A 601 -25.95 -20.52 -17.98
CA SER A 601 -26.18 -21.36 -16.80
C SER A 601 -26.14 -20.52 -15.52
N CYS A 602 -27.20 -20.59 -14.72
CA CYS A 602 -27.28 -19.91 -13.42
C CYS A 602 -26.59 -20.77 -12.36
N ASN A 603 -25.41 -20.36 -11.90
CA ASN A 603 -24.69 -21.06 -10.82
C ASN A 603 -25.06 -20.47 -9.44
N ALA A 604 -24.85 -21.21 -8.35
CA ALA A 604 -25.17 -20.77 -6.98
C ALA A 604 -24.58 -19.39 -6.63
N ASP A 605 -23.38 -19.07 -7.14
CA ASP A 605 -22.74 -17.77 -6.97
C ASP A 605 -23.53 -16.62 -7.60
N GLN A 606 -24.10 -16.82 -8.79
CA GLN A 606 -24.93 -15.79 -9.44
C GLN A 606 -26.22 -15.54 -8.67
N GLN A 607 -26.80 -16.60 -8.11
CA GLN A 607 -27.99 -16.50 -7.27
C GLN A 607 -27.69 -15.69 -5.99
N ASN A 608 -26.53 -15.93 -5.36
CA ASN A 608 -26.06 -15.13 -4.22
C ASN A 608 -25.83 -13.66 -4.59
N MET A 609 -25.26 -13.37 -5.76
CA MET A 609 -25.07 -11.99 -6.22
C MET A 609 -26.40 -11.28 -6.49
N LEU A 610 -27.40 -11.98 -7.04
CA LEU A 610 -28.73 -11.42 -7.25
C LEU A 610 -29.45 -11.14 -5.94
N THR A 611 -29.33 -12.02 -4.94
CA THR A 611 -29.86 -11.79 -3.59
C THR A 611 -29.30 -10.49 -2.99
N ARG A 612 -28.00 -10.22 -3.13
CA ARG A 612 -27.40 -8.94 -2.69
C ARG A 612 -28.02 -7.73 -3.40
N CYS A 613 -28.36 -7.86 -4.68
CA CYS A 613 -29.03 -6.78 -5.40
C CYS A 613 -30.45 -6.53 -4.88
N LEU A 614 -31.18 -7.57 -4.51
CA LEU A 614 -32.49 -7.47 -3.86
C LEU A 614 -32.39 -6.85 -2.46
N ASP A 615 -31.33 -7.15 -1.71
CA ASP A 615 -31.09 -6.52 -0.40
C ASP A 615 -30.76 -5.02 -0.56
N ASN A 616 -29.96 -4.66 -1.58
CA ASN A 616 -29.72 -3.25 -1.92
C ASN A 616 -31.03 -2.50 -2.26
N GLU A 617 -31.92 -3.13 -3.03
CA GLU A 617 -33.26 -2.59 -3.34
C GLU A 617 -34.07 -2.34 -2.06
N ARG A 618 -34.10 -3.31 -1.14
CA ARG A 618 -34.80 -3.16 0.15
C ARG A 618 -34.21 -2.03 0.99
N SER A 619 -32.88 -1.92 1.07
CA SER A 619 -32.21 -0.82 1.77
C SER A 619 -32.55 0.54 1.16
N TRP A 620 -32.59 0.63 -0.17
CA TRP A 620 -32.99 1.85 -0.88
C TRP A 620 -34.43 2.28 -0.55
N HIS A 621 -35.37 1.33 -0.52
CA HIS A 621 -36.75 1.61 -0.11
C HIS A 621 -36.86 2.08 1.33
N LEU A 622 -36.08 1.49 2.25
CA LEU A 622 -36.07 1.90 3.65
C LEU A 622 -35.57 3.35 3.82
N HIS A 623 -34.52 3.73 3.11
CA HIS A 623 -33.99 5.09 3.21
C HIS A 623 -34.93 6.15 2.60
N ASN A 624 -35.61 5.83 1.50
CA ASN A 624 -36.59 6.74 0.88
C ASN A 624 -37.90 6.83 1.67
N SER A 625 -38.32 5.78 2.39
CA SER A 625 -39.50 5.85 3.27
C SER A 625 -39.25 6.64 4.56
N LEU A 626 -38.05 6.54 5.14
CA LEU A 626 -37.64 7.31 6.32
C LEU A 626 -37.41 8.80 6.02
N GLY A 627 -36.93 9.13 4.81
CA GLY A 627 -36.79 10.53 4.35
C GLY A 627 -38.12 11.29 4.34
N ASN A 628 -39.23 10.59 4.13
CA ASN A 628 -40.59 11.16 4.12
C ASN A 628 -41.12 11.53 5.52
N ASN A 629 -40.53 11.01 6.61
CA ASN A 629 -40.98 11.29 7.97
C ASN A 629 -40.22 12.45 8.66
N ASN A 630 -39.11 12.94 8.09
CA ASN A 630 -38.36 14.08 8.64
C ASN A 630 -38.82 15.42 8.04
N LYS A 631 -40.10 15.76 8.22
CA LYS A 631 -40.54 17.17 8.16
C LYS A 631 -40.11 17.86 9.45
N GLY A 632 -38.89 18.40 9.48
CA GLY A 632 -38.37 18.97 10.73
C GLY A 632 -37.02 19.67 10.69
N THR A 633 -36.65 20.38 9.60
CA THR A 633 -35.79 21.57 9.74
C THR A 633 -36.02 22.50 8.53
N GLN A 634 -36.90 23.48 8.71
CA GLN A 634 -37.01 24.63 7.82
C GLN A 634 -35.69 25.41 7.85
N LEU A 635 -34.91 25.33 6.77
CA LEU A 635 -34.05 26.45 6.38
C LEU A 635 -34.81 27.22 5.31
N LEU A 636 -35.43 28.32 5.75
CA LEU A 636 -36.05 29.32 4.90
C LEU A 636 -34.97 29.96 4.03
N ILE A 637 -34.94 29.61 2.74
CA ILE A 637 -34.43 30.49 1.70
C ILE A 637 -35.67 30.94 0.92
N GLU A 638 -36.10 32.17 1.17
CA GLU A 638 -37.16 32.83 0.41
C GLU A 638 -36.73 32.98 -1.05
N GLY A 639 -37.60 32.56 -1.99
CA GLY A 639 -37.53 33.03 -3.38
C GLY A 639 -37.42 31.98 -4.49
N SER A 640 -37.85 30.72 -4.31
CA SER A 640 -37.99 29.76 -5.42
C SER A 640 -39.41 29.17 -5.47
N ARG A 641 -40.04 29.25 -6.64
CA ARG A 641 -41.44 28.90 -6.91
C ARG A 641 -41.81 27.46 -6.54
N GLN A 642 -43.07 27.32 -6.13
CA GLN A 642 -43.84 26.13 -5.72
C GLN A 642 -43.30 24.73 -6.13
N LEU A 643 -43.07 23.94 -5.08
CA LEU A 643 -43.08 22.47 -4.94
C LEU A 643 -43.68 21.68 -6.12
N VAL A 644 -42.80 21.01 -6.87
CA VAL A 644 -43.16 19.91 -7.79
C VAL A 644 -43.57 18.69 -6.96
N ALA A 645 -44.65 18.02 -7.38
CA ALA A 645 -45.20 16.82 -6.75
C ALA A 645 -44.13 15.77 -6.40
N GLU A 646 -44.24 15.17 -5.22
CA GLU A 646 -43.36 14.13 -4.67
C GLU A 646 -43.23 12.94 -5.63
N LYS A 647 -42.16 12.90 -6.45
CA LYS A 647 -41.84 11.77 -7.33
C LYS A 647 -41.35 10.59 -6.48
N LYS A 648 -42.10 9.49 -6.49
CA LYS A 648 -41.67 8.22 -5.91
C LYS A 648 -40.63 7.58 -6.84
N THR A 649 -39.41 7.34 -6.34
CA THR A 649 -38.35 6.64 -7.11
C THR A 649 -38.75 5.20 -7.38
N ASP A 650 -38.69 4.79 -8.65
CA ASP A 650 -38.92 3.41 -9.06
C ASP A 650 -37.64 2.57 -8.93
N THR A 651 -37.76 1.33 -8.46
CA THR A 651 -36.63 0.40 -8.30
C THR A 651 -36.75 -0.80 -9.25
N LEU A 652 -35.59 -1.28 -9.70
CA LEU A 652 -35.47 -2.45 -10.56
C LEU A 652 -34.20 -3.24 -10.27
N VAL A 653 -34.28 -4.56 -10.45
CA VAL A 653 -33.14 -5.49 -10.38
C VAL A 653 -32.96 -6.22 -11.70
N PHE A 654 -31.75 -6.18 -12.25
CA PHE A 654 -31.38 -6.85 -13.49
C PHE A 654 -30.33 -7.96 -13.26
N PRO A 655 -30.29 -8.99 -14.13
CA PRO A 655 -29.37 -10.11 -13.99
C PRO A 655 -27.93 -9.79 -14.39
N CYS A 656 -27.68 -8.71 -15.13
CA CYS A 656 -26.36 -8.29 -15.57
C CYS A 656 -26.33 -6.81 -15.97
N ILE A 657 -25.13 -6.26 -16.14
CA ILE A 657 -24.88 -4.85 -16.46
C ILE A 657 -25.47 -4.48 -17.82
N LEU A 658 -25.24 -5.29 -18.87
CA LEU A 658 -25.73 -4.99 -20.21
C LEU A 658 -27.26 -4.85 -20.26
N SER A 659 -28.00 -5.78 -19.63
CA SER A 659 -29.46 -5.71 -19.59
C SER A 659 -29.97 -4.47 -18.84
N ALA A 660 -29.28 -4.07 -17.76
CA ALA A 660 -29.59 -2.83 -17.06
C ALA A 660 -29.36 -1.61 -17.97
N LEU A 661 -28.18 -1.51 -18.58
CA LEU A 661 -27.82 -0.36 -19.43
C LEU A 661 -28.74 -0.24 -20.66
N GLN A 662 -29.08 -1.34 -21.33
CA GLN A 662 -30.01 -1.31 -22.46
C GLN A 662 -31.42 -0.87 -22.05
N TRP A 663 -31.92 -1.34 -20.90
CA TRP A 663 -33.20 -0.88 -20.36
C TRP A 663 -33.12 0.59 -19.91
N ILE A 664 -32.02 1.07 -19.36
CA ILE A 664 -31.91 2.47 -18.97
C ILE A 664 -31.88 3.38 -20.20
N THR A 665 -31.12 3.01 -21.23
CA THR A 665 -30.85 3.87 -22.39
C THR A 665 -31.95 3.85 -23.44
N GLN A 666 -32.82 2.84 -23.46
CA GLN A 666 -33.94 2.73 -24.40
C GLN A 666 -33.48 2.86 -25.88
N GLY A 667 -32.30 2.33 -26.20
CA GLY A 667 -31.74 2.36 -27.57
C GLY A 667 -31.13 3.70 -28.01
N ARG A 668 -31.01 4.68 -27.11
CA ARG A 668 -30.40 6.00 -27.40
C ARG A 668 -28.87 5.99 -27.45
N ASP A 669 -28.26 4.91 -27.00
CA ASP A 669 -26.81 4.69 -27.09
C ASP A 669 -26.50 3.66 -28.18
N SER A 670 -25.80 4.08 -29.22
CA SER A 670 -25.44 3.23 -30.35
C SER A 670 -24.43 2.13 -29.99
N GLU A 671 -23.58 2.35 -28.98
CA GLU A 671 -22.60 1.34 -28.54
C GLU A 671 -23.31 0.12 -27.90
N LEU A 672 -24.51 0.33 -27.34
CA LEU A 672 -25.32 -0.69 -26.68
C LEU A 672 -26.41 -1.29 -27.59
N ALA A 673 -26.55 -0.77 -28.81
CA ALA A 673 -27.64 -1.10 -29.72
C ALA A 673 -27.39 -2.36 -30.58
N ASP A 674 -26.29 -3.10 -30.37
CA ASP A 674 -25.99 -4.32 -31.13
C ASP A 674 -27.05 -5.43 -30.86
N PRO A 675 -27.88 -5.77 -31.85
CA PRO A 675 -28.92 -6.79 -31.71
C PRO A 675 -28.35 -8.22 -31.59
N ALA A 676 -27.06 -8.44 -31.84
CA ALA A 676 -26.41 -9.76 -31.70
C ALA A 676 -26.08 -10.12 -30.24
N GLN A 677 -26.06 -9.15 -29.33
CA GLN A 677 -25.81 -9.41 -27.91
C GLN A 677 -27.06 -10.03 -27.25
N ARG A 678 -26.90 -11.20 -26.63
CA ARG A 678 -28.02 -11.95 -26.03
C ARG A 678 -28.62 -11.17 -24.85
N VAL A 679 -29.79 -10.59 -25.07
CA VAL A 679 -30.59 -9.96 -24.02
C VAL A 679 -31.51 -11.00 -23.40
N LEU A 680 -31.57 -11.06 -22.07
CA LEU A 680 -32.63 -11.81 -21.40
C LEU A 680 -33.95 -11.05 -21.57
N PRO A 681 -35.02 -11.68 -22.08
CA PRO A 681 -36.29 -11.00 -22.30
C PRO A 681 -36.81 -10.39 -20.99
N VAL A 682 -36.95 -9.06 -21.01
CA VAL A 682 -37.49 -8.28 -19.89
C VAL A 682 -39.01 -8.41 -19.90
N LYS A 683 -39.63 -8.69 -18.74
CA LYS A 683 -41.10 -8.82 -18.63
C LYS A 683 -41.78 -7.54 -19.14
N ALA A 684 -42.92 -7.68 -19.84
CA ALA A 684 -43.68 -6.54 -20.36
C ALA A 684 -44.02 -5.49 -19.28
N SER A 685 -44.26 -5.93 -18.04
CA SER A 685 -44.48 -5.04 -16.89
C SER A 685 -43.27 -4.18 -16.51
N VAL A 686 -42.04 -4.65 -16.77
CA VAL A 686 -40.80 -3.90 -16.55
C VAL A 686 -40.51 -2.98 -17.73
N VAL A 687 -40.83 -3.40 -18.96
CA VAL A 687 -40.75 -2.53 -20.14
C VAL A 687 -41.69 -1.32 -20.00
N ALA A 688 -42.92 -1.54 -19.52
CA ALA A 688 -43.89 -0.47 -19.31
C ALA A 688 -43.43 0.61 -18.31
N LYS A 689 -42.55 0.27 -17.36
CA LYS A 689 -41.99 1.22 -16.39
C LYS A 689 -41.01 2.22 -17.02
N ALA A 690 -40.53 1.98 -18.24
CA ALA A 690 -39.55 2.84 -18.90
C ALA A 690 -40.16 4.10 -19.53
N ALA A 691 -41.49 4.29 -19.50
CA ALA A 691 -42.13 5.45 -20.11
C ALA A 691 -41.48 6.81 -19.74
N PRO A 692 -41.13 7.10 -18.46
CA PRO A 692 -40.45 8.35 -18.11
C PRO A 692 -39.05 8.50 -18.73
N LEU A 693 -38.35 7.40 -19.01
CA LEU A 693 -37.06 7.41 -19.72
C LEU A 693 -37.25 7.70 -21.21
N CYS A 694 -38.32 7.19 -21.80
CA CYS A 694 -38.69 7.46 -23.19
C CYS A 694 -39.12 8.93 -23.40
N ASP A 695 -39.77 9.54 -22.41
CA ASP A 695 -40.27 10.92 -22.47
C ASP A 695 -39.18 11.96 -22.16
N ALA A 696 -38.09 11.56 -21.50
CA ALA A 696 -36.99 12.46 -21.18
C ALA A 696 -36.23 12.90 -22.44
N ALA A 697 -35.72 14.14 -22.46
CA ALA A 697 -34.83 14.62 -23.51
C ALA A 697 -33.43 14.01 -23.35
N GLU A 698 -32.92 13.95 -22.11
CA GLU A 698 -31.63 13.36 -21.78
C GLU A 698 -31.72 12.39 -20.60
N ILE A 699 -30.80 11.43 -20.53
CA ILE A 699 -30.71 10.45 -19.45
C ILE A 699 -29.33 10.58 -18.79
N HIS A 700 -29.33 10.83 -17.48
CA HIS A 700 -28.12 10.91 -16.66
C HIS A 700 -28.00 9.65 -15.79
N ILE A 701 -26.90 8.91 -15.92
CA ILE A 701 -26.71 7.61 -15.27
C ILE A 701 -25.50 7.66 -14.34
N LEU A 702 -25.69 7.58 -13.03
CA LEU A 702 -24.59 7.39 -12.08
C LEU A 702 -24.31 5.90 -11.88
N ILE A 703 -23.10 5.45 -12.21
CA ILE A 703 -22.63 4.08 -12.02
C ILE A 703 -21.58 4.08 -10.90
N THR A 704 -21.93 3.51 -9.73
CA THR A 704 -21.05 3.54 -8.55
C THR A 704 -21.26 2.38 -7.57
N GLY A 705 -20.50 2.35 -6.47
CA GLY A 705 -20.54 1.34 -5.41
C GLY A 705 -19.48 0.25 -5.52
N SER A 706 -18.98 0.00 -6.74
CA SER A 706 -17.93 -0.99 -6.98
C SER A 706 -17.14 -0.70 -8.25
N LEU A 707 -15.81 -0.84 -8.17
CA LEU A 707 -14.94 -0.81 -9.35
C LEU A 707 -15.30 -1.91 -10.36
N TYR A 708 -15.73 -3.08 -9.90
CA TYR A 708 -16.13 -4.17 -10.80
C TYR A 708 -17.39 -3.83 -11.60
N LEU A 709 -18.33 -3.08 -11.00
CA LEU A 709 -19.50 -2.59 -11.72
C LEU A 709 -19.10 -1.56 -12.78
N VAL A 710 -18.27 -0.59 -12.39
CA VAL A 710 -17.79 0.45 -13.31
C VAL A 710 -17.00 -0.15 -14.47
N GLY A 711 -16.10 -1.08 -14.21
CA GLY A 711 -15.34 -1.75 -15.27
C GLY A 711 -16.21 -2.63 -16.16
N GLY A 712 -17.17 -3.35 -15.58
CA GLY A 712 -18.14 -4.11 -16.37
C GLY A 712 -19.02 -3.23 -17.26
N ALA A 713 -19.33 -2.00 -16.84
CA ALA A 713 -20.01 -1.00 -17.67
C ALA A 713 -19.08 -0.46 -18.77
N LEU A 714 -17.85 -0.08 -18.44
CA LEU A 714 -16.88 0.44 -19.42
C LEU A 714 -16.55 -0.55 -20.53
N LYS A 715 -16.57 -1.86 -20.26
CA LYS A 715 -16.43 -2.90 -21.28
C LYS A 715 -17.43 -2.73 -22.44
N HIS A 716 -18.63 -2.21 -22.14
CA HIS A 716 -19.69 -1.97 -23.12
C HIS A 716 -19.71 -0.53 -23.64
N LEU A 717 -19.31 0.44 -22.82
CA LEU A 717 -19.40 1.86 -23.15
C LEU A 717 -18.17 2.39 -23.90
N ASP A 718 -17.00 1.77 -23.77
CA ASP A 718 -15.76 2.27 -24.37
C ASP A 718 -15.05 1.15 -25.14
N THR A 719 -15.76 0.54 -26.09
CA THR A 719 -15.26 -0.64 -26.80
C THR A 719 -13.97 -0.36 -27.58
N ALA A 720 -13.74 0.87 -28.02
CA ALA A 720 -12.54 1.27 -28.75
C ALA A 720 -11.27 1.22 -27.88
N SER A 721 -11.36 1.58 -26.60
CA SER A 721 -10.22 1.55 -25.67
C SER A 721 -9.89 0.15 -25.14
N TYR A 722 -10.81 -0.81 -25.32
CA TYR A 722 -10.72 -2.16 -24.75
C TYR A 722 -10.78 -3.31 -25.79
N LYS A 723 -10.84 -2.99 -27.08
CA LYS A 723 -10.50 -3.90 -28.20
C LYS A 723 -8.99 -3.98 -28.38
#